data_AF-A0A813MFX7-F1
#
_entry.id   AF-A0A813MFX7-F1
#
_cell.length_a   1.000
_cell.length_b   1.000
_cell.length_c   1.000
_cell.angle_alpha   90.00
_cell.angle_beta   90.00
_cell.angle_gamma   90.00
#
_symmetry.space_group_name_H-M   'P 1'
#
loop_
_entity.id
_entity.type
_entity.pdbx_description
1 polymer ?
#
loop_
_entity_poly.entity_id
_entity_poly.type
_entity_poly.pdbx_seq_one_letter_code
_entity_poly.pdbx_strand_id
1 'polypeptide(L)'
;MYVIPLVYRILSTNDYLWIDRLHRALHTVVAKHRVLRTGFYLDINGLIIQRCLDINATINDQEPYSFSVVNINSDVESDEVIKKTINRSDLFDLSKGCVLNCHIVHRHDLSDLSYNEDTLIMGDLIIFTIHHLVFDGISVSIFLKDLSLAYTNDCSLPVDENAMQCIDSTVYERLMDMTQSHEFWYSQLKDYNFTRPLSLPFDRHCLSTDYRSGFQFVTQIYFDDDISIAFLEYATLNHITPFQLAMSIFYAFLFKLTDGQDDLCFSCLHANRYRTELQNIIGMFVATLPFRIQLNSQWSFENLVKHVQENCLSVFQHTHYPLQHILADFQRNYSNVSFLDILFELVTVSPNINKLSLDGSNLEQVSVEQLHEATYFDVDAVFVYNPTVETGKLLCNIYGSRDVFNETTVNKIGRKLQAVFYQIFTTKSRVDQIDKLSLTLPDEVEQMQQVPFRHLSDMNNNDYQIKLHGQRIELGEIEQFLLDTSLSACVVMKWDDDHLIAYVEGCDMTENELYEHCRSYLPFYMIPSMFILLEKLPRDDNGTIDQDFLRKSHLSTVTNADFLSLIQLEARLRHIFTQVLGCEFPDVTRSFSEMGGTSLDVLRMLSLIRKDICPMINGSLLFANPSIRQLAQTIKPLLAISNKITLASMESTSLIPFVPLKVAIIGCGIGGLSAAIALRRHGHEVTVYERAHFASEIGASISVAANGTKFLEEWGVDTVAGRSVILQKLIMRNWKDGTINDVYDLSDYKEKWGYVYNMFHRIDLHEQLQIKAKALGVMIVVDHKAIDVDYVSRTVTFDTGSTISVDLIIGADGVRSIVRSLIGIVAKTTPSTSACYRCIIPTSRVKQLGLKDFSPNSAIEFWGGFDINKIVLAPCCAGEIVSFYCFYPASYNHQSEEGWNFSATPSMLIERFPDLDPDLLAIFEHCEDIKLWKLVVHEPYPYWVKGCVALLGDAAHPMLPDQSQGACMAIEDGAALGIIFSPKYWGNKIHTVEHALKMYEMLRKTRATRVQEASARARENLNERIGWSSQRNPGNQQSATTKLTIDEINAYDMEKHLDDLLN
;
A
#
# COMPACT_ATOMS: atom_id res chain seq x y z
N MET A 1 12.82 -6.77 -4.10
CA MET A 1 14.20 -6.20 -4.11
C MET A 1 14.46 -5.55 -2.75
N TYR A 2 15.73 -5.50 -2.31
CA TYR A 2 16.18 -4.94 -1.01
C TYR A 2 15.85 -5.76 0.26
N VAL A 3 16.09 -7.08 0.21
CA VAL A 3 15.92 -8.00 1.35
C VAL A 3 17.28 -8.42 1.89
N ILE A 4 17.46 -8.40 3.20
CA ILE A 4 18.60 -8.99 3.92
C ILE A 4 18.12 -10.30 4.55
N PRO A 5 18.42 -11.47 3.94
CA PRO A 5 18.06 -12.77 4.49
C PRO A 5 19.14 -13.27 5.46
N LEU A 6 18.74 -13.74 6.64
CA LEU A 6 19.60 -14.44 7.59
C LEU A 6 19.01 -15.83 7.85
N VAL A 7 19.71 -16.87 7.41
CA VAL A 7 19.23 -18.26 7.51
C VAL A 7 20.12 -19.07 8.43
N TYR A 8 19.50 -19.74 9.40
CA TYR A 8 20.19 -20.56 10.39
C TYR A 8 19.61 -21.96 10.46
N ARG A 9 20.49 -22.96 10.57
CA ARG A 9 20.15 -24.37 10.76
C ARG A 9 20.55 -24.84 12.16
N ILE A 10 19.69 -25.62 12.79
CA ILE A 10 19.98 -26.23 14.10
C ILE A 10 20.90 -27.44 13.94
N LEU A 11 22.01 -27.47 14.70
CA LEU A 11 23.02 -28.54 14.64
C LEU A 11 23.01 -29.54 15.82
N SER A 12 22.36 -29.23 16.94
CA SER A 12 22.47 -30.02 18.19
C SER A 12 21.51 -31.22 18.24
N THR A 13 21.99 -32.35 18.77
CA THR A 13 21.20 -33.59 18.99
C THR A 13 20.66 -33.74 20.42
N ASN A 14 21.08 -32.89 21.37
CA ASN A 14 20.77 -33.07 22.81
C ASN A 14 19.95 -31.93 23.45
N ASP A 15 19.73 -30.83 22.74
CA ASP A 15 18.96 -29.68 23.26
C ASP A 15 17.91 -29.26 22.23
N TYR A 16 16.66 -29.16 22.66
CA TYR A 16 15.57 -28.56 21.91
C TYR A 16 15.48 -27.07 22.28
N LEU A 17 15.17 -26.21 21.30
CA LEU A 17 14.92 -24.78 21.54
C LEU A 17 13.41 -24.53 21.52
N TRP A 18 12.92 -23.64 22.36
CA TRP A 18 11.49 -23.33 22.45
C TRP A 18 11.12 -22.22 21.46
N ILE A 19 10.15 -22.49 20.60
CA ILE A 19 9.67 -21.54 19.60
C ILE A 19 9.05 -20.31 20.26
N ASP A 20 8.21 -20.49 21.28
CA ASP A 20 7.62 -19.40 22.06
C ASP A 20 8.68 -18.48 22.70
N ARG A 21 9.77 -19.06 23.21
CA ARG A 21 10.87 -18.28 23.79
C ARG A 21 11.63 -17.49 22.72
N LEU A 22 11.79 -18.05 21.52
CA LEU A 22 12.38 -17.34 20.38
C LEU A 22 11.48 -16.18 19.94
N HIS A 23 10.18 -16.41 19.87
CA HIS A 23 9.20 -15.41 19.51
C HIS A 23 9.18 -14.24 20.50
N ARG A 24 9.13 -14.52 21.81
CA ARG A 24 9.22 -13.50 22.86
C ARG A 24 10.58 -12.78 22.88
N ALA A 25 11.68 -13.49 22.66
CA ALA A 25 13.00 -12.86 22.54
C ALA A 25 13.06 -11.88 21.36
N LEU A 26 12.51 -12.28 20.21
CA LEU A 26 12.41 -11.41 19.02
C LEU A 26 11.56 -10.18 19.30
N HIS A 27 10.42 -10.35 19.98
CA HIS A 27 9.57 -9.23 20.41
C HIS A 27 10.35 -8.21 21.25
N THR A 28 11.17 -8.68 22.21
CA THR A 28 12.01 -7.80 23.05
C THR A 28 13.07 -7.06 22.24
N VAL A 29 13.66 -7.69 21.21
CA VAL A 29 14.61 -7.02 20.30
C VAL A 29 13.91 -5.91 19.50
N VAL A 30 12.72 -6.18 18.94
CA VAL A 30 11.93 -5.19 18.18
C VAL A 30 11.42 -4.05 19.08
N ALA A 31 11.10 -4.35 20.34
CA ALA A 31 10.75 -3.34 21.34
C ALA A 31 11.90 -2.35 21.56
N LYS A 32 13.11 -2.89 21.77
CA LYS A 32 14.35 -2.13 22.02
C LYS A 32 14.76 -1.25 20.84
N HIS A 33 14.65 -1.76 19.61
CA HIS A 33 15.12 -1.07 18.40
C HIS A 33 13.96 -0.51 17.58
N ARG A 34 13.67 0.79 17.77
CA ARG A 34 12.54 1.50 17.14
C ARG A 34 12.48 1.38 15.61
N VAL A 35 13.65 1.30 14.96
CA VAL A 35 13.74 1.23 13.50
C VAL A 35 13.10 -0.04 12.92
N LEU A 36 13.09 -1.15 13.67
CA LEU A 36 12.50 -2.43 13.26
C LEU A 36 10.96 -2.46 13.29
N ARG A 37 10.34 -1.35 13.72
CA ARG A 37 8.89 -1.14 13.78
C ARG A 37 8.50 0.22 13.19
N THR A 38 9.29 0.71 12.23
CA THR A 38 9.06 2.01 11.59
C THR A 38 8.37 1.84 10.25
N GLY A 39 7.22 2.49 10.09
CA GLY A 39 6.49 2.60 8.83
C GLY A 39 6.80 3.88 8.05
N PHE A 40 6.60 3.84 6.74
CA PHE A 40 6.86 4.93 5.80
C PHE A 40 5.54 5.39 5.17
N TYR A 41 5.23 6.68 5.31
CA TYR A 41 3.94 7.27 4.92
C TYR A 41 4.14 8.51 4.05
N LEU A 42 3.13 8.86 3.25
CA LEU A 42 3.09 10.16 2.58
C LEU A 42 2.29 11.15 3.43
N ASP A 43 2.82 12.36 3.61
CA ASP A 43 2.09 13.46 4.24
C ASP A 43 1.12 14.15 3.25
N ILE A 44 0.41 15.17 3.74
CA ILE A 44 -0.56 15.94 2.94
C ILE A 44 0.04 16.67 1.73
N ASN A 45 1.37 16.85 1.70
CA ASN A 45 2.10 17.50 0.62
C ASN A 45 2.74 16.49 -0.34
N GLY A 46 2.65 15.19 -0.04
CA GLY A 46 3.29 14.12 -0.80
C GLY A 46 4.75 13.86 -0.41
N LEU A 47 5.19 14.31 0.78
CA LEU A 47 6.53 14.02 1.31
C LEU A 47 6.51 12.73 2.13
N ILE A 48 7.58 11.94 2.03
CA ILE A 48 7.73 10.72 2.83
C ILE A 48 8.09 11.08 4.27
N ILE A 49 7.31 10.55 5.23
CA ILE A 49 7.56 10.63 6.66
C ILE A 49 7.74 9.23 7.25
N GLN A 50 8.62 9.12 8.24
CA GLN A 50 8.82 7.90 9.02
C GLN A 50 8.01 8.01 10.31
N ARG A 51 7.29 6.95 10.66
CA ARG A 51 6.58 6.84 11.94
C ARG A 51 6.91 5.52 12.59
N CYS A 52 7.52 5.60 13.78
CA CYS A 52 7.71 4.46 14.66
C CYS A 52 6.36 4.03 15.24
N LEU A 53 5.98 2.78 15.05
CA LEU A 53 4.79 2.17 15.63
C LEU A 53 5.08 1.82 17.08
N ASP A 54 4.14 2.08 17.99
CA ASP A 54 4.31 1.66 19.39
C ASP A 54 4.27 0.13 19.47
N ILE A 55 5.22 -0.45 20.21
CA ILE A 55 5.34 -1.89 20.40
C ILE A 55 4.10 -2.48 21.10
N ASN A 56 3.44 -1.68 21.94
CA ASN A 56 2.23 -2.08 22.66
C ASN A 56 0.94 -1.63 21.96
N ALA A 57 1.02 -0.72 20.98
CA ALA A 57 -0.11 -0.37 20.15
C ALA A 57 -0.14 -1.31 18.94
N THR A 58 -0.56 -2.54 19.18
CA THR A 58 -0.89 -3.47 18.11
C THR A 58 -2.03 -2.87 17.27
N ILE A 59 -1.75 -2.61 16.00
CA ILE A 59 -2.81 -2.31 15.04
C ILE A 59 -3.51 -3.66 14.78
N ASN A 60 -4.71 -3.85 15.31
CA ASN A 60 -5.50 -5.10 15.18
C ASN A 60 -4.85 -6.35 15.80
N ASP A 61 -4.21 -6.26 16.97
CA ASP A 61 -3.50 -7.41 17.59
C ASP A 61 -2.39 -8.02 16.71
N GLN A 62 -1.93 -7.29 15.68
CA GLN A 62 -0.81 -7.72 14.85
C GLN A 62 0.50 -7.11 15.35
N GLU A 63 1.47 -7.98 15.58
CA GLU A 63 2.86 -7.60 15.87
C GLU A 63 3.45 -6.76 14.72
N PRO A 64 4.42 -5.87 14.99
CA PRO A 64 5.06 -5.06 13.95
C PRO A 64 6.00 -5.85 13.02
N TYR A 65 5.99 -7.19 13.12
CA TYR A 65 6.73 -8.12 12.28
C TYR A 65 5.88 -9.38 12.06
N SER A 66 6.17 -10.14 11.00
CA SER A 66 5.54 -11.45 10.80
C SER A 66 6.34 -12.54 11.52
N PHE A 67 5.65 -13.43 12.23
CA PHE A 67 6.21 -14.67 12.76
C PHE A 67 5.38 -15.85 12.26
N SER A 68 6.00 -16.83 11.60
CA SER A 68 5.27 -17.99 11.07
C SER A 68 6.05 -19.27 11.22
N VAL A 69 5.33 -20.37 11.45
CA VAL A 69 5.87 -21.73 11.48
C VAL A 69 5.28 -22.49 10.30
N VAL A 70 6.15 -23.16 9.52
CA VAL A 70 5.75 -23.94 8.34
C VAL A 70 6.38 -25.32 8.41
N ASN A 71 5.58 -26.33 8.07
CA ASN A 71 6.00 -27.73 8.04
C ASN A 71 6.21 -28.17 6.60
N ILE A 72 7.35 -28.80 6.32
CA ILE A 72 7.70 -29.25 4.97
C ILE A 72 8.13 -30.71 5.05
N ASN A 73 7.67 -31.51 4.08
CA ASN A 73 8.11 -32.90 3.95
C ASN A 73 9.65 -32.96 3.80
N SER A 74 10.27 -33.95 4.45
CA SER A 74 11.72 -34.17 4.50
C SER A 74 12.39 -34.26 3.12
N ASP A 75 11.62 -34.54 2.07
CA ASP A 75 12.09 -34.77 0.70
C ASP A 75 12.31 -33.48 -0.12
N VAL A 76 11.90 -32.31 0.38
CA VAL A 76 12.11 -31.02 -0.30
C VAL A 76 13.51 -30.47 0.02
N GLU A 77 14.27 -30.07 -1.01
CA GLU A 77 15.58 -29.46 -0.83
C GLU A 77 15.48 -28.11 -0.07
N SER A 78 16.38 -27.90 0.90
CA SER A 78 16.37 -26.68 1.74
C SER A 78 16.48 -25.39 0.92
N ASP A 79 17.22 -25.43 -0.18
CA ASP A 79 17.50 -24.25 -1.00
C ASP A 79 16.24 -23.77 -1.73
N GLU A 80 15.35 -24.69 -2.14
CA GLU A 80 14.09 -24.33 -2.79
C GLU A 80 13.15 -23.62 -1.82
N VAL A 81 13.08 -24.09 -0.58
CA VAL A 81 12.28 -23.48 0.49
C VAL A 81 12.79 -22.09 0.83
N ILE A 82 14.11 -21.95 0.99
CA ILE A 82 14.77 -20.67 1.26
C ILE A 82 14.48 -19.69 0.12
N LYS A 83 14.67 -20.08 -1.14
CA LYS A 83 14.39 -19.25 -2.33
C LYS A 83 12.92 -18.84 -2.41
N LYS A 84 11.98 -19.76 -2.20
CA LYS A 84 10.54 -19.46 -2.18
C LYS A 84 10.17 -18.48 -1.08
N THR A 85 10.76 -18.62 0.10
CA THR A 85 10.48 -17.74 1.25
C THR A 85 10.99 -16.32 1.01
N ILE A 86 12.22 -16.18 0.50
CA ILE A 86 12.87 -14.88 0.28
C ILE A 86 12.33 -14.12 -0.94
N ASN A 87 11.76 -14.82 -1.94
CA ASN A 87 11.26 -14.20 -3.18
C ASN A 87 9.77 -13.82 -3.17
N ARG A 88 9.12 -13.87 -2.01
CA ARG A 88 7.72 -13.48 -1.85
C ARG A 88 7.54 -11.97 -2.06
N SER A 89 6.58 -11.58 -2.90
CA SER A 89 6.28 -10.16 -3.19
C SER A 89 5.58 -9.45 -2.04
N ASP A 90 5.02 -10.20 -1.10
CA ASP A 90 4.28 -9.72 0.07
C ASP A 90 5.12 -9.74 1.36
N LEU A 91 6.46 -9.90 1.27
CA LEU A 91 7.34 -9.96 2.45
C LEU A 91 7.30 -8.71 3.31
N PHE A 92 7.14 -7.54 2.71
CA PHE A 92 7.19 -6.27 3.43
C PHE A 92 6.01 -5.40 3.05
N ASP A 93 5.38 -4.81 4.06
CA ASP A 93 4.44 -3.71 3.91
C ASP A 93 4.99 -2.50 4.67
N LEU A 94 5.77 -1.68 3.97
CA LEU A 94 6.42 -0.51 4.55
C LEU A 94 5.41 0.50 5.11
N SER A 95 4.18 0.53 4.58
CA SER A 95 3.12 1.42 5.08
C SER A 95 2.55 0.95 6.43
N LYS A 96 2.73 -0.32 6.79
CA LYS A 96 2.34 -0.90 8.08
C LYS A 96 3.51 -1.11 9.03
N GLY A 97 4.71 -0.63 8.69
CA GLY A 97 5.91 -0.80 9.51
C GLY A 97 6.40 -2.24 9.64
N CYS A 98 5.89 -3.16 8.81
CA CYS A 98 6.34 -4.55 8.75
C CYS A 98 7.61 -4.63 7.90
N VAL A 99 8.76 -4.45 8.57
CA VAL A 99 10.11 -4.38 7.96
C VAL A 99 10.99 -5.58 8.32
N LEU A 100 10.45 -6.52 9.11
CA LEU A 100 11.09 -7.73 9.62
C LEU A 100 10.11 -8.90 9.54
N ASN A 101 10.60 -10.07 9.14
CA ASN A 101 9.87 -11.33 9.26
C ASN A 101 10.76 -12.42 9.82
N CYS A 102 10.15 -13.37 10.53
CA CYS A 102 10.77 -14.59 11.03
C CYS A 102 9.94 -15.80 10.58
N HIS A 103 10.56 -16.71 9.84
CA HIS A 103 9.96 -17.95 9.39
C HIS A 103 10.71 -19.14 9.99
N ILE A 104 9.98 -20.01 10.67
CA ILE A 104 10.48 -21.30 11.15
C ILE A 104 10.05 -22.36 10.15
N VAL A 105 10.99 -23.23 9.78
CA VAL A 105 10.74 -24.35 8.88
C VAL A 105 11.10 -25.66 9.59
N HIS A 106 10.08 -26.46 9.88
CA HIS A 106 10.28 -27.83 10.35
C HIS A 106 10.58 -28.75 9.18
N ARG A 107 11.58 -29.62 9.35
CA ARG A 107 12.05 -30.55 8.30
C ARG A 107 11.85 -32.03 8.61
N HIS A 108 10.98 -32.33 9.57
CA HIS A 108 10.68 -33.68 10.04
C HIS A 108 9.23 -34.06 9.72
N ASP A 109 8.96 -35.36 9.65
CA ASP A 109 7.61 -35.87 9.51
C ASP A 109 6.87 -35.77 10.86
N LEU A 110 5.94 -34.81 10.97
CA LEU A 110 5.14 -34.58 12.17
C LEU A 110 4.15 -35.73 12.49
N SER A 111 4.02 -36.74 11.63
CA SER A 111 3.26 -37.94 11.97
C SER A 111 3.96 -38.82 13.03
N ASP A 112 5.24 -38.56 13.31
CA ASP A 112 5.95 -39.16 14.43
C ASP A 112 5.61 -38.44 15.75
N LEU A 113 4.75 -39.10 16.55
CA LEU A 113 4.23 -38.64 17.84
C LEU A 113 5.30 -38.37 18.92
N SER A 114 6.58 -38.62 18.63
CA SER A 114 7.70 -38.32 19.53
C SER A 114 8.18 -36.86 19.45
N TYR A 115 7.74 -36.08 18.45
CA TYR A 115 8.12 -34.68 18.27
C TYR A 115 7.14 -33.69 18.91
N ASN A 116 7.68 -32.64 19.52
CA ASN A 116 6.90 -31.51 20.03
C ASN A 116 6.96 -30.36 19.01
N GLU A 117 5.80 -29.99 18.45
CA GLU A 117 5.64 -28.90 17.47
C GLU A 117 6.09 -27.54 18.01
N ASP A 118 6.15 -27.35 19.33
CA ASP A 118 6.59 -26.10 19.96
C ASP A 118 8.13 -25.97 20.09
N THR A 119 8.87 -26.94 19.55
CA THR A 119 10.32 -27.02 19.70
C THR A 119 11.07 -27.11 18.37
N LEU A 120 12.24 -26.45 18.31
CA LEU A 120 13.20 -26.57 17.22
C LEU A 120 14.22 -27.66 17.55
N ILE A 121 14.46 -28.53 16.58
CA ILE A 121 15.39 -29.65 16.71
C ILE A 121 16.38 -29.70 15.53
N MET A 122 17.34 -30.62 15.59
CA MET A 122 18.38 -30.78 14.57
C MET A 122 17.80 -30.77 13.15
N GLY A 123 18.34 -29.93 12.27
CA GLY A 123 17.93 -29.84 10.88
C GLY A 123 16.88 -28.76 10.58
N ASP A 124 16.10 -28.30 11.56
CA ASP A 124 15.15 -27.21 11.38
C ASP A 124 15.85 -25.90 11.00
N LEU A 125 15.11 -25.01 10.32
CA LEU A 125 15.62 -23.72 9.87
C LEU A 125 14.89 -22.55 10.55
N ILE A 126 15.66 -21.50 10.83
CA ILE A 126 15.17 -20.18 11.21
C ILE A 126 15.59 -19.21 10.10
N ILE A 127 14.62 -18.53 9.49
CA ILE A 127 14.83 -17.58 8.39
C ILE A 127 14.34 -16.21 8.85
N PHE A 128 15.25 -15.25 9.00
CA PHE A 128 14.91 -13.84 9.15
C PHE A 128 14.99 -13.13 7.81
N THR A 129 14.00 -12.32 7.47
CA THR A 129 14.08 -11.40 6.33
C THR A 129 13.84 -9.97 6.81
N ILE A 130 14.79 -9.08 6.52
CA ILE A 130 14.75 -7.69 6.98
C ILE A 130 14.88 -6.76 5.77
N HIS A 131 14.09 -5.70 5.73
CA HIS A 131 14.15 -4.73 4.64
C HIS A 131 15.40 -3.84 4.79
N HIS A 132 16.21 -3.72 3.74
CA HIS A 132 17.51 -2.99 3.79
C HIS A 132 17.34 -1.49 4.13
N LEU A 133 16.16 -0.91 3.89
CA LEU A 133 15.84 0.49 4.25
C LEU A 133 16.03 0.82 5.74
N VAL A 134 15.95 -0.18 6.63
CA VAL A 134 16.06 0.00 8.08
C VAL A 134 17.25 -0.75 8.70
N PHE A 135 18.06 -1.42 7.87
CA PHE A 135 19.02 -2.43 8.33
C PHE A 135 20.23 -2.49 7.41
N ASP A 136 21.44 -2.45 7.98
CA ASP A 136 22.71 -2.57 7.27
C ASP A 136 23.53 -3.80 7.72
N GLY A 137 24.69 -4.01 7.11
CA GLY A 137 25.56 -5.16 7.44
C GLY A 137 26.06 -5.20 8.89
N ILE A 138 26.29 -4.04 9.52
CA ILE A 138 26.72 -3.98 10.93
C ILE A 138 25.55 -4.34 11.86
N SER A 139 24.33 -3.94 11.48
CA SER A 139 23.10 -4.24 12.22
C SER A 139 22.87 -5.74 12.39
N VAL A 140 23.36 -6.59 11.48
CA VAL A 140 23.29 -8.06 11.60
C VAL A 140 23.90 -8.52 12.93
N SER A 141 25.13 -8.12 13.23
CA SER A 141 25.82 -8.54 14.45
C SER A 141 25.14 -8.05 15.73
N ILE A 142 24.57 -6.84 15.69
CA ILE A 142 23.85 -6.23 16.81
C ILE A 142 22.53 -6.98 17.06
N PHE A 143 21.78 -7.25 16.00
CA PHE A 143 20.52 -7.99 16.03
C PHE A 143 20.72 -9.39 16.61
N LEU A 144 21.68 -10.15 16.10
CA LEU A 144 21.94 -11.52 16.55
C LEU A 144 22.43 -11.57 18.00
N LYS A 145 23.27 -10.62 18.40
CA LYS A 145 23.73 -10.49 19.79
C LYS A 145 22.57 -10.19 20.73
N ASP A 146 21.71 -9.23 20.39
CA ASP A 146 20.57 -8.88 21.23
C ASP A 146 19.53 -10.00 21.26
N LEU A 147 19.30 -10.71 20.15
CA LEU A 147 18.42 -11.88 20.11
C LEU A 147 18.95 -13.01 21.01
N SER A 148 20.25 -13.30 20.93
CA SER A 148 20.92 -14.29 21.78
C SER A 148 20.81 -13.95 23.27
N LEU A 149 21.06 -12.68 23.61
CA LEU A 149 20.98 -12.19 24.99
C LEU A 149 19.53 -12.23 25.52
N ALA A 150 18.57 -11.79 24.70
CA ALA A 150 17.14 -11.82 25.04
C ALA A 150 16.67 -13.26 25.27
N TYR A 151 17.02 -14.16 24.35
CA TYR A 151 16.64 -15.56 24.47
C TYR A 151 17.21 -16.16 25.77
N THR A 152 18.48 -15.94 26.06
CA THR A 152 19.16 -16.51 27.24
C THR A 152 18.65 -15.94 28.57
N ASN A 153 18.29 -14.64 28.62
CA ASN A 153 17.89 -13.95 29.86
C ASN A 153 16.36 -13.82 29.99
N ASP A 154 15.63 -14.95 29.90
CA ASP A 154 14.17 -14.99 30.08
C ASP A 154 13.38 -13.94 29.25
N CYS A 155 13.82 -13.70 28.01
CA CYS A 155 13.23 -12.73 27.08
C CYS A 155 13.35 -11.26 27.54
N SER A 156 14.39 -10.93 28.31
CA SER A 156 14.67 -9.57 28.77
C SER A 156 15.96 -9.00 28.17
N LEU A 157 15.95 -7.70 27.87
CA LEU A 157 17.13 -6.93 27.46
C LEU A 157 17.25 -5.67 28.31
N PRO A 158 18.49 -5.21 28.59
CA PRO A 158 18.69 -3.89 29.16
C PRO A 158 18.24 -2.83 28.14
N VAL A 159 17.24 -2.04 28.50
CA VAL A 159 16.75 -0.89 27.72
C VAL A 159 17.10 0.39 28.47
N ASP A 160 17.82 1.29 27.81
CA ASP A 160 18.03 2.66 28.27
C ASP A 160 17.11 3.56 27.45
N GLU A 161 16.11 4.16 28.10
CA GLU A 161 15.14 5.04 27.45
C GLU A 161 15.76 6.32 26.89
N ASN A 162 16.95 6.71 27.36
CA ASN A 162 17.70 7.88 26.88
C ASN A 162 18.71 7.54 25.78
N ALA A 163 18.90 6.27 25.45
CA ALA A 163 19.84 5.88 24.41
C ALA A 163 19.37 6.38 23.04
N MET A 164 20.30 6.98 22.29
CA MET A 164 20.08 7.44 20.93
C MET A 164 19.56 6.29 20.05
N GLN A 165 18.50 6.55 19.28
CA GLN A 165 17.93 5.61 18.31
C GLN A 165 18.28 6.05 16.88
N CYS A 166 18.16 5.13 15.91
CA CYS A 166 18.40 5.44 14.50
C CYS A 166 17.55 6.63 14.00
N ILE A 167 16.32 6.77 14.48
CA ILE A 167 15.45 7.87 14.04
C ILE A 167 15.96 9.23 14.55
N ASP A 168 16.64 9.27 15.69
CA ASP A 168 17.19 10.51 16.27
C ASP A 168 18.39 11.03 15.47
N SER A 169 19.17 10.14 14.84
CA SER A 169 20.29 10.55 13.97
C SER A 169 19.78 11.34 12.76
N THR A 170 18.65 10.93 12.17
CA THR A 170 18.06 11.63 11.01
C THR A 170 17.57 13.04 11.36
N VAL A 171 17.10 13.26 12.59
CA VAL A 171 16.73 14.59 13.09
C VAL A 171 17.97 15.43 13.32
N TYR A 172 19.01 14.83 13.92
CA TYR A 172 20.29 15.51 14.15
C TYR A 172 20.95 15.96 12.84
N GLU A 173 20.98 15.11 11.82
CA GLU A 173 21.52 15.44 10.49
C GLU A 173 20.84 16.65 9.84
N ARG A 174 19.51 16.78 9.99
CA ARG A 174 18.76 17.95 9.47
C ARG A 174 19.10 19.26 10.18
N LEU A 175 19.54 19.19 11.43
CA LEU A 175 19.89 20.35 12.24
C LEU A 175 21.39 20.68 12.19
N MET A 176 22.20 19.80 11.62
CA MET A 176 23.65 19.98 11.58
C MET A 176 24.04 21.04 10.56
N ASP A 177 25.01 21.89 10.92
CA ASP A 177 25.64 22.78 9.96
C ASP A 177 26.51 21.95 9.00
N MET A 178 26.11 21.95 7.73
CA MET A 178 26.75 21.17 6.66
C MET A 178 27.67 22.02 5.77
N THR A 179 27.90 23.29 6.11
CA THR A 179 28.62 24.25 5.24
C THR A 179 30.02 23.75 4.86
N GLN A 180 30.80 23.29 5.84
CA GLN A 180 32.17 22.80 5.59
C GLN A 180 32.17 21.57 4.67
N SER A 181 31.23 20.65 4.86
CA SER A 181 31.12 19.43 4.04
C SER A 181 30.62 19.73 2.64
N HIS A 182 29.69 20.68 2.49
CA HIS A 182 29.29 21.19 1.19
C HIS A 182 30.48 21.81 0.44
N GLU A 183 31.26 22.69 1.08
CA GLU A 183 32.46 23.30 0.46
C GLU A 183 33.50 22.24 0.05
N PHE A 184 33.72 21.23 0.89
CA PHE A 184 34.60 20.10 0.57
C PHE A 184 34.12 19.34 -0.68
N TRP A 185 32.87 18.87 -0.68
CA TRP A 185 32.33 18.09 -1.80
C TRP A 185 32.23 18.91 -3.08
N TYR A 186 31.85 20.18 -2.96
CA TYR A 186 31.85 21.11 -4.07
C TYR A 186 33.25 21.24 -4.68
N SER A 187 34.27 21.47 -3.85
CA SER A 187 35.67 21.57 -4.31
C SER A 187 36.19 20.26 -4.91
N GLN A 188 35.81 19.11 -4.36
CA GLN A 188 36.26 17.81 -4.81
C GLN A 188 35.76 17.46 -6.23
N LEU A 189 34.55 17.90 -6.59
CA LEU A 189 33.87 17.47 -7.81
C LEU A 189 33.61 18.59 -8.84
N LYS A 190 33.89 19.87 -8.55
CA LYS A 190 33.63 21.02 -9.45
C LYS A 190 34.13 20.87 -10.89
N ASP A 191 35.27 20.20 -11.06
CA ASP A 191 35.92 20.02 -12.36
C ASP A 191 35.76 18.58 -12.90
N TYR A 192 34.90 17.77 -12.28
CA TYR A 192 34.67 16.40 -12.70
C TYR A 192 33.69 16.37 -13.87
N ASN A 193 33.97 15.57 -14.90
CA ASN A 193 33.03 15.38 -16.00
C ASN A 193 32.07 14.22 -15.69
N PHE A 194 30.92 14.56 -15.10
CA PHE A 194 29.87 13.62 -14.71
C PHE A 194 29.24 12.82 -15.87
N THR A 195 29.39 13.28 -17.12
CA THR A 195 28.80 12.65 -18.31
C THR A 195 29.76 11.78 -19.09
N ARG A 196 31.05 11.79 -18.74
CA ARG A 196 32.04 10.97 -19.42
C ARG A 196 32.12 9.61 -18.71
N PRO A 197 31.49 8.55 -19.24
CA PRO A 197 31.63 7.23 -18.65
C PRO A 197 33.09 6.77 -18.73
N LEU A 198 33.49 5.93 -17.78
CA LEU A 198 34.77 5.24 -17.86
C LEU A 198 34.77 4.34 -19.09
N SER A 199 35.86 4.33 -19.84
CA SER A 199 35.99 3.53 -21.07
C SER A 199 36.25 2.06 -20.73
N LEU A 200 35.23 1.39 -20.18
CA LEU A 200 35.25 -0.03 -19.87
C LEU A 200 35.06 -0.86 -21.15
N PRO A 201 35.49 -2.13 -21.17
CA PRO A 201 35.35 -3.02 -22.33
C PRO A 201 33.90 -3.54 -22.44
N PHE A 202 32.94 -2.64 -22.66
CA PHE A 202 31.53 -2.97 -22.79
C PHE A 202 31.28 -3.87 -24.01
N ASP A 203 30.43 -4.90 -23.86
CA ASP A 203 29.98 -5.75 -24.97
C ASP A 203 28.76 -5.15 -25.69
N ARG A 204 28.03 -4.25 -25.01
CA ARG A 204 26.80 -3.60 -25.49
C ARG A 204 26.79 -2.13 -25.07
N HIS A 205 25.92 -1.32 -25.69
CA HIS A 205 25.75 0.07 -25.29
C HIS A 205 25.19 0.17 -23.86
N CYS A 206 25.71 1.11 -23.07
CA CYS A 206 25.25 1.36 -21.72
C CYS A 206 23.82 1.94 -21.76
N LEU A 207 22.91 1.31 -21.02
CA LEU A 207 21.54 1.79 -20.82
C LEU A 207 21.52 2.87 -19.75
N SER A 208 20.54 3.79 -19.79
CA SER A 208 20.34 4.67 -18.63
C SER A 208 19.92 3.87 -17.41
N THR A 209 20.21 4.42 -16.23
CA THR A 209 19.95 3.77 -14.93
C THR A 209 18.50 3.30 -14.76
N ASP A 210 17.54 3.99 -15.37
CA ASP A 210 16.11 3.67 -15.32
C ASP A 210 15.71 2.37 -16.04
N TYR A 211 16.58 1.81 -16.90
CA TYR A 211 16.29 0.60 -17.70
C TYR A 211 17.20 -0.59 -17.35
N ARG A 212 17.99 -0.50 -16.27
CA ARG A 212 18.87 -1.62 -15.84
C ARG A 212 18.02 -2.80 -15.33
N SER A 213 18.32 -4.01 -15.80
CA SER A 213 17.59 -5.24 -15.44
C SER A 213 17.91 -5.75 -14.03
N GLY A 214 19.05 -5.32 -13.48
CA GLY A 214 19.60 -5.77 -12.20
C GLY A 214 20.42 -7.05 -12.29
N PHE A 215 20.23 -7.87 -13.33
CA PHE A 215 20.93 -9.15 -13.46
C PHE A 215 22.43 -8.96 -13.71
N GLN A 216 23.24 -9.86 -13.16
CA GLN A 216 24.70 -9.79 -13.27
C GLN A 216 25.37 -11.13 -13.56
N PHE A 217 26.60 -11.04 -14.06
CA PHE A 217 27.59 -12.12 -14.03
C PHE A 217 28.57 -11.85 -12.89
N VAL A 218 29.10 -12.91 -12.27
CA VAL A 218 30.10 -12.82 -11.20
C VAL A 218 31.33 -13.64 -11.59
N THR A 219 32.51 -13.11 -11.28
CA THR A 219 33.75 -13.88 -11.29
C THR A 219 34.43 -13.74 -9.93
N GLN A 220 34.85 -14.87 -9.37
CA GLN A 220 35.53 -14.92 -8.07
C GLN A 220 37.02 -15.13 -8.28
N ILE A 221 37.82 -14.24 -7.71
CA ILE A 221 39.27 -14.23 -7.80
C ILE A 221 39.82 -14.64 -6.45
N TYR A 222 40.53 -15.77 -6.43
CA TYR A 222 41.26 -16.22 -5.26
C TYR A 222 42.73 -15.79 -5.38
N PHE A 223 43.28 -15.21 -4.32
CA PHE A 223 44.70 -14.90 -4.24
C PHE A 223 45.42 -15.99 -3.44
N ASP A 224 46.60 -16.40 -3.92
CA ASP A 224 47.43 -17.35 -3.20
C ASP A 224 47.85 -16.80 -1.83
N ASP A 225 48.20 -17.68 -0.90
CA ASP A 225 48.61 -17.30 0.46
C ASP A 225 49.81 -16.34 0.44
N ASP A 226 50.79 -16.56 -0.44
CA ASP A 226 51.96 -15.68 -0.59
C ASP A 226 51.59 -14.25 -0.98
N ILE A 227 50.61 -14.08 -1.88
CA ILE A 227 50.12 -12.77 -2.31
C ILE A 227 49.29 -12.11 -1.21
N SER A 228 48.46 -12.89 -0.52
CA SER A 228 47.66 -12.42 0.61
C SER A 228 48.55 -11.90 1.75
N ILE A 229 49.60 -12.65 2.10
CA ILE A 229 50.60 -12.24 3.10
C ILE A 229 51.33 -10.98 2.65
N ALA A 230 51.85 -10.94 1.42
CA ALA A 230 52.57 -9.79 0.88
C ALA A 230 51.70 -8.52 0.85
N PHE A 231 50.41 -8.65 0.54
CA PHE A 231 49.44 -7.56 0.60
C PHE A 231 49.32 -6.99 2.03
N LEU A 232 49.18 -7.85 3.04
CA LEU A 232 49.07 -7.42 4.44
C LEU A 232 50.37 -6.85 5.00
N GLU A 233 51.51 -7.45 4.64
CA GLU A 233 52.83 -6.93 4.98
C GLU A 233 53.05 -5.56 4.37
N TYR A 234 52.69 -5.36 3.10
CA TYR A 234 52.77 -4.05 2.45
C TYR A 234 51.91 -3.02 3.17
N ALA A 235 50.66 -3.37 3.51
CA ALA A 235 49.78 -2.47 4.24
C ALA A 235 50.38 -2.07 5.60
N THR A 236 50.92 -3.04 6.33
CA THR A 236 51.55 -2.85 7.64
C THR A 236 52.81 -1.97 7.56
N LEU A 237 53.71 -2.27 6.61
CA LEU A 237 54.98 -1.57 6.42
C LEU A 237 54.80 -0.12 6.00
N ASN A 238 53.75 0.18 5.23
CA ASN A 238 53.46 1.52 4.75
C ASN A 238 52.47 2.28 5.66
N HIS A 239 52.07 1.71 6.80
CA HIS A 239 51.13 2.32 7.75
C HIS A 239 49.78 2.71 7.11
N ILE A 240 49.26 1.85 6.24
CA ILE A 240 47.96 2.00 5.56
C ILE A 240 47.04 0.84 5.92
N THR A 241 45.73 1.01 5.70
CA THR A 241 44.76 -0.07 5.90
C THR A 241 44.67 -0.98 4.67
N PRO A 242 44.24 -2.24 4.84
CA PRO A 242 43.87 -3.12 3.72
C PRO A 242 42.91 -2.47 2.73
N PHE A 243 41.94 -1.68 3.22
CA PHE A 243 41.01 -0.90 2.41
C PHE A 243 41.74 0.10 1.49
N GLN A 244 42.63 0.92 2.05
CA GLN A 244 43.40 1.91 1.29
C GLN A 244 44.29 1.25 0.23
N LEU A 245 44.91 0.11 0.58
CA LEU A 245 45.74 -0.64 -0.36
C LEU A 245 44.92 -1.26 -1.49
N ALA A 246 43.81 -1.95 -1.18
CA ALA A 246 42.92 -2.52 -2.19
C ALA A 246 42.36 -1.44 -3.12
N MET A 247 41.97 -0.29 -2.58
CA MET A 247 41.49 0.84 -3.38
C MET A 247 42.60 1.39 -4.29
N SER A 248 43.85 1.46 -3.81
CA SER A 248 45.00 1.87 -4.62
C SER A 248 45.27 0.93 -5.79
N ILE A 249 45.15 -0.39 -5.57
CA ILE A 249 45.26 -1.39 -6.63
C ILE A 249 44.11 -1.22 -7.62
N PHE A 250 42.90 -0.95 -7.14
CA PHE A 250 41.74 -0.74 -7.99
C PHE A 250 41.87 0.52 -8.86
N TYR A 251 42.40 1.63 -8.33
CA TYR A 251 42.74 2.81 -9.14
C TYR A 251 43.76 2.49 -10.23
N ALA A 252 44.85 1.79 -9.88
CA ALA A 252 45.86 1.39 -10.85
C ALA A 252 45.28 0.45 -11.94
N PHE A 253 44.39 -0.47 -11.53
CA PHE A 253 43.67 -1.35 -12.44
C PHE A 253 42.74 -0.58 -13.38
N LEU A 254 41.89 0.30 -12.87
CA LEU A 254 40.97 1.11 -13.68
C LEU A 254 41.73 2.04 -14.63
N PHE A 255 42.83 2.66 -14.17
CA PHE A 255 43.72 3.46 -15.01
C PHE A 255 44.19 2.67 -16.23
N LYS A 256 44.64 1.42 -16.03
CA LYS A 256 45.06 0.56 -17.13
C LYS A 256 43.90 0.02 -17.97
N LEU A 257 42.76 -0.26 -17.35
CA LEU A 257 41.59 -0.84 -18.03
C LEU A 257 40.93 0.16 -18.98
N THR A 258 40.97 1.44 -18.61
CA THR A 258 40.38 2.56 -19.36
C THR A 258 41.36 3.23 -20.33
N ASP A 259 42.44 2.54 -20.69
CA ASP A 259 43.50 3.03 -21.58
C ASP A 259 44.12 4.37 -21.13
N GLY A 260 44.35 4.50 -19.81
CA GLY A 260 45.08 5.61 -19.23
C GLY A 260 44.24 6.85 -18.91
N GLN A 261 42.91 6.74 -18.76
CA GLN A 261 42.12 7.83 -18.21
C GLN A 261 42.64 8.19 -16.80
N ASP A 262 42.97 9.46 -16.62
CA ASP A 262 43.69 9.96 -15.45
C ASP A 262 42.77 10.63 -14.41
N ASP A 263 41.59 11.12 -14.78
CA ASP A 263 40.58 11.58 -13.83
C ASP A 263 39.58 10.46 -13.51
N LEU A 264 39.89 9.67 -12.47
CA LEU A 264 39.09 8.51 -12.09
C LEU A 264 38.21 8.86 -10.88
N CYS A 265 36.92 8.55 -11.00
CA CYS A 265 35.97 8.64 -9.90
C CYS A 265 35.05 7.43 -9.91
N PHE A 266 34.89 6.79 -8.75
CA PHE A 266 33.96 5.68 -8.55
C PHE A 266 33.30 5.78 -7.18
N SER A 267 32.24 5.00 -6.99
CA SER A 267 31.50 4.95 -5.73
C SER A 267 32.12 3.96 -4.76
N CYS A 268 32.09 4.28 -3.47
CA CYS A 268 32.45 3.35 -2.41
C CYS A 268 31.37 3.36 -1.32
N LEU A 269 31.04 2.19 -0.80
CA LEU A 269 30.19 2.07 0.38
C LEU A 269 31.02 2.33 1.64
N HIS A 270 30.50 3.19 2.53
CA HIS A 270 31.06 3.44 3.84
C HIS A 270 29.97 3.25 4.89
N ALA A 271 30.28 2.56 5.99
CA ALA A 271 29.31 2.27 7.05
C ALA A 271 28.66 3.52 7.67
N ASN A 272 29.36 4.67 7.61
CA ASN A 272 28.89 5.98 8.06
C ASN A 272 28.43 6.03 9.53
N ARG A 273 29.01 5.18 10.37
CA ARG A 273 28.82 5.20 11.84
C ARG A 273 29.91 6.06 12.47
N TYR A 274 29.98 7.33 12.06
CA TYR A 274 31.04 8.29 12.40
C TYR A 274 31.02 8.78 13.87
N ARG A 275 30.00 8.39 14.63
CA ARG A 275 29.81 8.69 16.04
C ARG A 275 29.79 7.41 16.87
N THR A 276 30.33 7.45 18.07
CA THR A 276 30.37 6.29 18.98
C THR A 276 28.96 5.77 19.29
N GLU A 277 27.99 6.68 19.41
CA GLU A 277 26.58 6.35 19.66
C GLU A 277 25.96 5.56 18.50
N LEU A 278 26.43 5.77 17.27
CA LEU A 278 25.93 5.07 16.08
C LEU A 278 26.51 3.67 15.92
N GLN A 279 27.57 3.29 16.65
CA GLN A 279 28.26 2.02 16.42
C GLN A 279 27.45 0.79 16.88
N ASN A 280 26.56 0.95 17.87
CA ASN A 280 25.87 -0.16 18.53
C ASN A 280 24.33 -0.10 18.39
N ILE A 281 23.81 0.58 17.37
CA ILE A 281 22.36 0.69 17.11
C ILE A 281 21.98 0.01 15.79
N ILE A 282 20.79 -0.59 15.71
CA ILE A 282 20.26 -1.12 14.45
C ILE A 282 19.77 0.06 13.60
N GLY A 283 20.10 0.05 12.31
CA GLY A 283 19.67 1.10 11.37
C GLY A 283 20.34 1.01 10.00
N MET A 284 19.91 1.87 9.07
CA MET A 284 20.52 2.03 7.76
C MET A 284 21.36 3.31 7.75
N PHE A 285 22.68 3.17 7.83
CA PHE A 285 23.61 4.31 7.84
C PHE A 285 24.49 4.38 6.60
N VAL A 286 24.62 3.28 5.85
CA VAL A 286 25.56 3.14 4.74
C VAL A 286 25.46 4.33 3.78
N ALA A 287 26.59 5.00 3.59
CA ALA A 287 26.74 6.10 2.65
C ALA A 287 27.47 5.60 1.40
N THR A 288 26.94 5.96 0.24
CA THR A 288 27.62 5.81 -1.05
C THR A 288 28.36 7.11 -1.34
N LEU A 289 29.69 7.07 -1.38
CA LEU A 289 30.53 8.27 -1.50
C LEU A 289 31.38 8.22 -2.77
N PRO A 290 31.50 9.34 -3.50
CA PRO A 290 32.41 9.42 -4.65
C PRO A 290 33.85 9.55 -4.18
N PHE A 291 34.71 8.66 -4.65
CA PHE A 291 36.14 8.73 -4.50
C PHE A 291 36.74 9.13 -5.85
N ARG A 292 37.11 10.41 -5.97
CA ARG A 292 37.79 10.99 -7.14
C ARG A 292 39.28 11.14 -6.87
N ILE A 293 40.13 10.74 -7.80
CA ILE A 293 41.56 11.05 -7.84
C ILE A 293 41.94 11.40 -9.28
N GLN A 294 42.66 12.51 -9.45
CA GLN A 294 43.37 12.80 -10.69
C GLN A 294 44.78 12.17 -10.61
N LEU A 295 44.99 11.09 -11.34
CA LEU A 295 46.22 10.32 -11.38
C LEU A 295 47.28 11.01 -12.24
N ASN A 296 48.54 10.75 -11.90
CA ASN A 296 49.66 11.01 -12.78
C ASN A 296 50.23 9.67 -13.25
N SER A 297 50.29 9.46 -14.56
CA SER A 297 50.74 8.18 -15.15
C SER A 297 52.15 7.78 -14.72
N GLN A 298 53.00 8.74 -14.35
CA GLN A 298 54.38 8.52 -13.93
C GLN A 298 54.53 8.18 -12.43
N TRP A 299 53.44 8.22 -11.66
CA TRP A 299 53.50 7.89 -10.25
C TRP A 299 53.97 6.46 -10.04
N SER A 300 54.83 6.32 -9.02
CA SER A 300 55.04 5.01 -8.42
C SER A 300 53.75 4.55 -7.74
N PHE A 301 53.58 3.24 -7.59
CA PHE A 301 52.48 2.66 -6.84
C PHE A 301 52.45 3.17 -5.40
N GLU A 302 53.61 3.37 -4.77
CA GLU A 302 53.72 3.98 -3.44
C GLU A 302 53.19 5.42 -3.40
N ASN A 303 53.45 6.22 -4.44
CA ASN A 303 52.91 7.58 -4.52
C ASN A 303 51.39 7.56 -4.73
N LEU A 304 50.86 6.65 -5.55
CA LEU A 304 49.41 6.46 -5.68
C LEU A 304 48.78 6.11 -4.32
N VAL A 305 49.39 5.18 -3.58
CA VAL A 305 48.96 4.78 -2.23
C VAL A 305 48.89 5.97 -1.27
N LYS A 306 49.88 6.87 -1.28
CA LYS A 306 49.87 8.08 -0.45
C LYS A 306 48.70 9.01 -0.79
N HIS A 307 48.44 9.24 -2.08
CA HIS A 307 47.31 10.08 -2.51
C HIS A 307 45.97 9.43 -2.18
N VAL A 308 45.85 8.11 -2.31
CA VAL A 308 44.65 7.36 -1.89
C VAL A 308 44.45 7.46 -0.38
N GLN A 309 45.52 7.39 0.42
CA GLN A 309 45.46 7.56 1.87
C GLN A 309 44.96 8.96 2.25
N GLU A 310 45.55 10.01 1.66
CA GLU A 310 45.15 11.41 1.89
C GLU A 310 43.69 11.68 1.47
N ASN A 311 43.29 11.14 0.31
CA ASN A 311 41.93 11.26 -0.18
C ASN A 311 40.94 10.54 0.76
N CYS A 312 41.23 9.30 1.18
CA CYS A 312 40.43 8.58 2.15
C CYS A 312 40.25 9.37 3.45
N LEU A 313 41.33 9.90 4.02
CA LEU A 313 41.28 10.66 5.26
C LEU A 313 40.42 11.92 5.13
N SER A 314 40.49 12.61 3.99
CA SER A 314 39.70 13.81 3.71
C SER A 314 38.22 13.46 3.51
N VAL A 315 37.91 12.47 2.67
CA VAL A 315 36.54 12.00 2.43
C VAL A 315 35.87 11.51 3.72
N PHE A 316 36.60 10.78 4.56
CA PHE A 316 36.03 10.22 5.80
C PHE A 316 35.55 11.27 6.81
N GLN A 317 36.14 12.47 6.80
CA GLN A 317 35.69 13.60 7.62
C GLN A 317 34.34 14.16 7.19
N HIS A 318 33.93 13.92 5.94
CA HIS A 318 32.73 14.47 5.31
C HIS A 318 31.70 13.41 4.90
N THR A 319 31.81 12.19 5.44
CA THR A 319 30.92 11.03 5.17
C THR A 319 29.45 11.28 5.51
N HIS A 320 29.19 12.17 6.46
CA HIS A 320 27.84 12.51 6.94
C HIS A 320 27.05 13.40 5.96
N TYR A 321 27.68 13.92 4.90
CA TYR A 321 26.99 14.73 3.89
C TYR A 321 26.31 13.80 2.87
N PRO A 322 24.97 13.80 2.75
CA PRO A 322 24.25 12.82 1.95
C PRO A 322 24.62 12.88 0.47
N LEU A 323 24.72 11.71 -0.19
CA LEU A 323 24.92 11.61 -1.64
C LEU A 323 23.91 12.47 -2.42
N GLN A 324 22.66 12.52 -1.97
CA GLN A 324 21.60 13.32 -2.61
C GLN A 324 21.92 14.82 -2.61
N HIS A 325 22.60 15.32 -1.57
CA HIS A 325 23.06 16.71 -1.53
C HIS A 325 24.27 16.92 -2.44
N ILE A 326 25.24 16.00 -2.43
CA ILE A 326 26.38 16.01 -3.36
C ILE A 326 25.85 16.08 -4.80
N LEU A 327 24.89 15.22 -5.13
CA LEU A 327 24.26 15.19 -6.42
C LEU A 327 23.50 16.49 -6.70
N ALA A 328 22.67 17.00 -5.79
CA ALA A 328 21.93 18.24 -6.00
C ALA A 328 22.82 19.47 -6.31
N ASP A 329 24.04 19.51 -5.78
CA ASP A 329 25.02 20.57 -6.06
C ASP A 329 25.55 20.55 -7.50
N PHE A 330 25.48 19.40 -8.19
CA PHE A 330 26.07 19.20 -9.53
C PHE A 330 25.09 18.70 -10.61
N GLN A 331 24.01 18.03 -10.23
CA GLN A 331 23.08 17.31 -11.10
C GLN A 331 22.17 18.22 -11.91
N ARG A 332 22.21 19.56 -11.74
CA ARG A 332 21.33 20.47 -12.48
C ARG A 332 21.38 20.31 -14.02
N ASN A 333 22.37 19.58 -14.56
CA ASN A 333 22.61 19.41 -15.99
C ASN A 333 22.82 17.95 -16.48
N TYR A 334 22.67 16.91 -15.63
CA TYR A 334 23.14 15.54 -15.99
C TYR A 334 22.17 14.42 -15.60
N SER A 335 21.72 13.64 -16.58
CA SER A 335 20.79 12.51 -16.42
C SER A 335 21.43 11.19 -15.98
N ASN A 336 22.72 11.00 -16.21
CA ASN A 336 23.51 9.87 -15.72
C ASN A 336 24.79 10.41 -15.06
N VAL A 337 25.17 9.80 -13.94
CA VAL A 337 26.36 10.19 -13.16
C VAL A 337 27.39 9.06 -13.22
N SER A 338 28.46 9.29 -13.99
CA SER A 338 29.46 8.27 -14.33
C SER A 338 30.12 7.57 -13.14
N PHE A 339 30.30 8.24 -12.00
CA PHE A 339 30.91 7.58 -10.83
C PHE A 339 29.96 6.59 -10.13
N LEU A 340 28.65 6.63 -10.42
CA LEU A 340 27.66 5.65 -9.98
C LEU A 340 27.59 4.43 -10.93
N ASP A 341 28.50 4.32 -11.89
CA ASP A 341 28.61 3.12 -12.75
C ASP A 341 29.56 2.08 -12.17
N ILE A 342 30.46 2.47 -11.26
CA ILE A 342 31.41 1.54 -10.63
C ILE A 342 31.30 1.63 -9.11
N LEU A 343 31.13 0.48 -8.46
CA LEU A 343 31.22 0.34 -7.01
C LEU A 343 32.50 -0.37 -6.59
N PHE A 344 33.11 0.14 -5.53
CA PHE A 344 34.19 -0.50 -4.80
C PHE A 344 33.76 -0.78 -3.37
N GLU A 345 34.05 -1.98 -2.87
CA GLU A 345 33.83 -2.37 -1.49
C GLU A 345 34.98 -3.24 -0.98
N LEU A 346 35.31 -3.10 0.32
CA LEU A 346 36.12 -4.10 1.03
C LEU A 346 35.37 -4.57 2.28
N VAL A 347 35.07 -5.86 2.31
CA VAL A 347 34.40 -6.56 3.39
C VAL A 347 35.45 -7.31 4.21
N THR A 348 35.46 -7.10 5.52
CA THR A 348 36.27 -7.91 6.43
C THR A 348 35.41 -9.01 7.03
N VAL A 349 35.75 -10.27 6.77
CA VAL A 349 35.08 -11.43 7.35
C VAL A 349 35.47 -11.51 8.82
N SER A 350 34.52 -11.53 9.72
CA SER A 350 34.77 -11.87 11.12
C SER A 350 34.05 -13.17 11.44
N PRO A 351 34.73 -14.16 12.07
CA PRO A 351 34.17 -15.47 12.35
C PRO A 351 32.96 -15.43 13.30
N ASN A 352 32.74 -14.29 13.98
CA ASN A 352 31.66 -14.14 14.95
C ASN A 352 30.54 -13.18 14.51
N ILE A 353 30.66 -12.47 13.38
CA ILE A 353 29.70 -11.39 13.02
C ILE A 353 28.30 -11.92 12.70
N ASN A 354 28.18 -13.16 12.22
CA ASN A 354 26.91 -13.79 11.89
C ASN A 354 26.59 -15.02 12.75
N LYS A 355 27.27 -15.20 13.88
CA LYS A 355 27.07 -16.39 14.71
C LYS A 355 25.85 -16.20 15.61
N LEU A 356 24.83 -17.04 15.43
CA LEU A 356 23.69 -17.11 16.33
C LEU A 356 23.90 -18.27 17.32
N SER A 357 23.81 -17.97 18.61
CA SER A 357 23.75 -18.98 19.66
C SER A 357 22.57 -18.71 20.58
N LEU A 358 21.79 -19.75 20.87
CA LEU A 358 20.60 -19.70 21.71
C LEU A 358 20.76 -20.75 22.81
N ASP A 359 20.74 -20.33 24.08
CA ASP A 359 21.00 -21.20 25.26
C ASP A 359 22.27 -22.07 25.14
N GLY A 360 23.34 -21.51 24.57
CA GLY A 360 24.62 -22.22 24.39
C GLY A 360 24.65 -23.20 23.20
N SER A 361 23.52 -23.46 22.55
CA SER A 361 23.49 -24.16 21.26
C SER A 361 23.98 -23.22 20.17
N ASN A 362 24.96 -23.66 19.37
CA ASN A 362 25.42 -22.92 18.20
C ASN A 362 24.60 -23.32 16.97
N LEU A 363 24.12 -22.34 16.22
CA LEU A 363 23.41 -22.55 14.97
C LEU A 363 24.37 -22.35 13.79
N GLU A 364 24.21 -23.16 12.75
CA GLU A 364 24.96 -23.00 11.49
C GLU A 364 24.30 -21.94 10.64
N GLN A 365 25.04 -20.92 10.21
CA GLN A 365 24.54 -20.03 9.17
C GLN A 365 24.53 -20.79 7.84
N VAL A 366 23.35 -20.89 7.21
CA VAL A 366 23.23 -21.46 5.87
C VAL A 366 23.58 -20.37 4.88
N SER A 367 24.59 -20.62 4.05
CA SER A 367 24.90 -19.77 2.91
C SER A 367 23.73 -19.78 1.95
N VAL A 368 22.99 -18.68 1.89
CA VAL A 368 22.08 -18.42 0.79
C VAL A 368 22.97 -17.98 -0.36
N GLU A 369 22.99 -18.71 -1.48
CA GLU A 369 23.53 -18.18 -2.73
C GLU A 369 22.90 -16.79 -2.90
N GLN A 370 23.70 -15.75 -2.69
CA GLN A 370 23.17 -14.40 -2.62
C GLN A 370 22.42 -14.18 -3.93
N LEU A 371 21.13 -13.86 -3.80
CA LEU A 371 20.40 -13.05 -4.75
C LEU A 371 21.02 -11.63 -4.73
N HIS A 372 22.33 -11.52 -4.95
CA HIS A 372 22.89 -10.37 -5.63
C HIS A 372 22.45 -10.52 -7.10
N GLU A 373 21.14 -10.46 -7.34
CA GLU A 373 20.56 -10.44 -8.69
C GLU A 373 20.12 -9.02 -9.05
N ALA A 374 20.49 -8.03 -8.25
CA ALA A 374 20.26 -6.62 -8.52
C ALA A 374 21.53 -5.83 -8.18
N THR A 375 22.43 -5.68 -9.16
CA THR A 375 23.35 -4.54 -9.16
C THR A 375 22.75 -3.43 -10.02
N TYR A 376 22.80 -2.21 -9.52
CA TYR A 376 22.45 -1.02 -10.29
C TYR A 376 23.69 -0.32 -10.85
N PHE A 377 24.87 -0.92 -10.71
CA PHE A 377 26.13 -0.43 -11.25
C PHE A 377 26.51 -1.27 -12.48
N ASP A 378 27.37 -0.72 -13.35
CA ASP A 378 27.91 -1.50 -14.47
C ASP A 378 28.92 -2.54 -13.96
N VAL A 379 29.75 -2.16 -12.97
CA VAL A 379 30.76 -3.03 -12.33
C VAL A 379 30.79 -2.84 -10.82
N ASP A 380 30.71 -3.94 -10.06
CA ASP A 380 30.98 -3.95 -8.62
C ASP A 380 32.24 -4.76 -8.31
N ALA A 381 33.20 -4.15 -7.61
CA ALA A 381 34.41 -4.79 -7.13
C ALA A 381 34.38 -4.95 -5.61
N VAL A 382 34.11 -6.17 -5.14
CA VAL A 382 34.00 -6.50 -3.72
C VAL A 382 35.22 -7.31 -3.28
N PHE A 383 36.12 -6.68 -2.57
CA PHE A 383 37.25 -7.34 -1.90
C PHE A 383 36.77 -7.96 -0.59
N VAL A 384 37.16 -9.20 -0.34
CA VAL A 384 36.83 -9.90 0.90
C VAL A 384 38.12 -10.33 1.57
N TYR A 385 38.31 -9.85 2.78
CA TYR A 385 39.49 -10.10 3.60
C TYR A 385 39.11 -10.89 4.85
N ASN A 386 39.73 -12.05 5.09
CA ASN A 386 39.54 -12.82 6.31
C ASN A 386 40.78 -12.78 7.21
N PRO A 387 40.80 -11.98 8.29
CA PRO A 387 41.91 -11.85 9.22
C PRO A 387 42.09 -13.07 10.14
N THR A 388 41.16 -14.03 10.14
CA THR A 388 41.15 -15.15 11.11
C THR A 388 41.73 -16.44 10.58
N VAL A 389 42.02 -16.48 9.27
CA VAL A 389 42.87 -17.52 8.69
C VAL A 389 44.32 -17.12 8.93
N GLU A 390 45.18 -18.07 9.28
CA GLU A 390 46.59 -17.84 9.63
C GLU A 390 47.37 -17.07 8.54
N THR A 391 46.99 -17.24 7.27
CA THR A 391 47.57 -16.54 6.10
C THR A 391 46.82 -15.28 5.68
N GLY A 392 45.68 -14.96 6.31
CA GLY A 392 44.87 -13.80 5.98
C GLY A 392 44.25 -13.84 4.58
N LYS A 393 43.47 -14.89 4.26
CA LYS A 393 42.93 -15.12 2.90
C LYS A 393 42.23 -13.88 2.33
N LEU A 394 42.74 -13.43 1.18
CA LEU A 394 42.14 -12.38 0.35
C LEU A 394 41.45 -13.02 -0.85
N LEU A 395 40.25 -12.54 -1.18
CA LEU A 395 39.59 -12.81 -2.45
C LEU A 395 38.93 -11.53 -2.97
N CYS A 396 38.58 -11.51 -4.25
CA CYS A 396 37.84 -10.42 -4.86
C CYS A 396 36.74 -10.98 -5.76
N ASN A 397 35.51 -10.50 -5.58
CA ASN A 397 34.40 -10.76 -6.48
C ASN A 397 34.25 -9.56 -7.40
N ILE A 398 34.25 -9.81 -8.72
CA ILE A 398 33.87 -8.80 -9.71
C ILE A 398 32.51 -9.17 -10.26
N TYR A 399 31.56 -8.26 -10.10
CA TYR A 399 30.24 -8.37 -10.69
C TYR A 399 30.13 -7.42 -11.87
N GLY A 400 29.49 -7.86 -12.94
CA GLY A 400 29.22 -7.02 -14.11
C GLY A 400 27.77 -7.17 -14.56
N SER A 401 27.11 -6.05 -14.84
CA SER A 401 25.72 -6.04 -15.32
C SER A 401 25.58 -6.81 -16.64
N ARG A 402 24.56 -7.68 -16.72
CA ARG A 402 24.23 -8.43 -17.95
C ARG A 402 23.74 -7.53 -19.08
N ASP A 403 23.29 -6.32 -18.74
CA ASP A 403 22.81 -5.35 -19.72
C ASP A 403 23.96 -4.86 -20.61
N VAL A 404 25.19 -4.81 -20.08
CA VAL A 404 26.35 -4.23 -20.76
C VAL A 404 27.52 -5.21 -20.96
N PHE A 405 27.60 -6.29 -20.18
CA PHE A 405 28.67 -7.28 -20.25
C PHE A 405 28.18 -8.70 -20.59
N ASN A 406 29.07 -9.47 -21.23
CA ASN A 406 29.03 -10.92 -21.31
C ASN A 406 29.82 -11.54 -20.15
N GLU A 407 29.46 -12.76 -19.75
CA GLU A 407 30.16 -13.51 -18.70
C GLU A 407 31.66 -13.66 -18.99
N THR A 408 32.01 -13.90 -20.26
CA THR A 408 33.40 -14.01 -20.72
C THR A 408 34.19 -12.73 -20.51
N THR A 409 33.56 -11.57 -20.68
CA THR A 409 34.18 -10.25 -20.46
C THR A 409 34.39 -9.98 -18.98
N VAL A 410 33.39 -10.27 -18.13
CA VAL A 410 33.53 -10.17 -16.67
C VAL A 410 34.65 -11.06 -16.15
N ASN A 411 34.73 -12.31 -16.62
CA ASN A 411 35.83 -13.23 -16.30
C ASN A 411 37.20 -12.68 -16.75
N LYS A 412 37.29 -12.05 -17.92
CA LYS A 412 38.53 -11.39 -18.38
C LYS A 412 38.91 -10.21 -17.49
N ILE A 413 37.95 -9.35 -17.12
CA ILE A 413 38.18 -8.22 -16.19
C ILE A 413 38.76 -8.75 -14.87
N GLY A 414 38.19 -9.82 -14.32
CA GLY A 414 38.68 -10.43 -13.08
C GLY A 414 40.10 -10.98 -13.19
N ARG A 415 40.41 -11.72 -14.25
CA ARG A 415 41.79 -12.21 -14.53
C ARG A 415 42.78 -11.05 -14.68
N LYS A 416 42.38 -9.94 -15.31
CA LYS A 416 43.20 -8.75 -15.49
C LYS A 416 43.51 -8.07 -14.15
N LEU A 417 42.52 -7.96 -13.26
CA LEU A 417 42.75 -7.47 -11.89
C LEU A 417 43.71 -8.38 -11.12
N GLN A 418 43.54 -9.71 -11.23
CA GLN A 418 44.43 -10.67 -10.60
C GLN A 418 45.88 -10.51 -11.08
N ALA A 419 46.10 -10.27 -12.37
CA ALA A 419 47.42 -10.02 -12.93
C ALA A 419 48.09 -8.74 -12.36
N VAL A 420 47.31 -7.70 -12.04
CA VAL A 420 47.83 -6.49 -11.37
C VAL A 420 48.34 -6.82 -9.97
N PHE A 421 47.61 -7.63 -9.19
CA PHE A 421 48.06 -8.09 -7.86
C PHE A 421 49.40 -8.81 -7.93
N TYR A 422 49.55 -9.77 -8.86
CA TYR A 422 50.81 -10.49 -9.03
C TYR A 422 51.97 -9.57 -9.43
N GLN A 423 51.73 -8.56 -10.28
CA GLN A 423 52.75 -7.58 -10.67
C GLN A 423 53.15 -6.62 -9.54
N ILE A 424 52.30 -6.40 -8.54
CA ILE A 424 52.62 -5.53 -7.41
C ILE A 424 53.37 -6.31 -6.32
N PHE A 425 52.92 -7.53 -6.00
CA PHE A 425 53.41 -8.28 -4.85
C PHE A 425 54.46 -9.35 -5.15
N THR A 426 54.67 -9.73 -6.41
CA THR A 426 55.67 -10.75 -6.76
C THR A 426 57.04 -10.10 -7.02
N THR A 427 58.04 -10.41 -6.21
CA THR A 427 59.40 -9.83 -6.27
C THR A 427 60.08 -9.95 -7.65
N LYS A 428 59.80 -11.02 -8.41
CA LYS A 428 60.40 -11.27 -9.74
C LYS A 428 59.80 -10.41 -10.86
N SER A 429 58.60 -9.89 -10.67
CA SER A 429 57.82 -9.16 -11.68
C SER A 429 57.27 -7.85 -11.13
N ARG A 430 57.91 -7.31 -10.09
CA ARG A 430 57.47 -6.10 -9.41
C ARG A 430 57.54 -4.90 -10.36
N VAL A 431 56.38 -4.30 -10.61
CA VAL A 431 56.26 -3.08 -11.40
C VAL A 431 55.99 -1.92 -10.46
N ASP A 432 56.93 -0.97 -10.39
CA ASP A 432 56.83 0.14 -9.44
C ASP A 432 56.02 1.33 -9.97
N GLN A 433 55.92 1.56 -11.29
CA GLN A 433 55.14 2.66 -11.88
C GLN A 433 53.81 2.17 -12.44
N ILE A 434 52.75 2.96 -12.24
CA ILE A 434 51.39 2.53 -12.60
C ILE A 434 51.17 2.38 -14.12
N ASP A 435 51.82 3.20 -14.95
CA ASP A 435 51.74 3.11 -16.41
C ASP A 435 52.36 1.84 -16.99
N LYS A 436 53.36 1.29 -16.30
CA LYS A 436 54.08 0.06 -16.69
C LYS A 436 53.34 -1.23 -16.34
N LEU A 437 52.24 -1.16 -15.58
CA LEU A 437 51.41 -2.33 -15.30
C LEU A 437 50.81 -2.85 -16.62
N SER A 438 50.79 -4.18 -16.79
CA SER A 438 50.21 -4.83 -17.95
C SER A 438 48.89 -5.52 -17.59
N LEU A 439 47.86 -5.34 -18.43
CA LEU A 439 46.62 -6.12 -18.35
C LEU A 439 46.57 -7.24 -19.40
N THR A 440 47.63 -7.43 -20.18
CA THR A 440 47.63 -8.47 -21.21
C THR A 440 47.71 -9.83 -20.55
N LEU A 441 46.70 -10.67 -20.78
CA LEU A 441 46.70 -12.04 -20.28
C LEU A 441 47.61 -12.93 -21.13
N PRO A 442 48.23 -13.98 -20.57
CA PRO A 442 49.11 -14.89 -21.32
C PRO A 442 48.46 -15.43 -22.61
N ASP A 443 47.19 -15.84 -22.53
CA ASP A 443 46.44 -16.38 -23.66
C ASP A 443 46.15 -15.33 -24.76
N GLU A 444 46.07 -14.04 -24.41
CA GLU A 444 45.87 -12.94 -25.37
C GLU A 444 47.15 -12.65 -26.17
N VAL A 445 48.32 -12.89 -25.57
CA VAL A 445 49.62 -12.76 -26.26
C VAL A 445 49.75 -13.80 -27.37
N GLU A 446 49.25 -15.02 -27.15
CA GLU A 446 49.24 -16.08 -28.17
C GLU A 446 48.27 -15.77 -29.33
N GLN A 447 47.12 -15.16 -29.04
CA GLN A 447 46.12 -14.78 -30.05
C GLN A 447 46.51 -13.53 -30.86
N MET A 448 47.14 -12.53 -30.23
CA MET A 448 47.62 -11.32 -30.92
C MET A 448 48.69 -11.60 -31.98
N GLN A 449 49.35 -12.76 -31.92
CA GLN A 449 50.30 -13.18 -32.95
C GLN A 449 49.64 -13.72 -34.23
N GLN A 450 48.29 -13.77 -34.33
CA GLN A 450 47.59 -14.48 -35.42
C GLN A 450 46.57 -13.70 -36.28
N VAL A 451 46.34 -12.37 -36.15
CA VAL A 451 45.28 -11.67 -36.94
C VAL A 451 45.70 -10.30 -37.53
N PRO A 452 45.48 -10.02 -38.85
CA PRO A 452 45.70 -8.70 -39.46
C PRO A 452 44.43 -7.82 -39.52
N PHE A 453 44.58 -6.51 -39.24
CA PHE A 453 43.54 -5.46 -39.17
C PHE A 453 42.95 -5.04 -40.55
N ARG A 454 41.65 -4.70 -40.61
CA ARG A 454 41.02 -4.02 -41.77
C ARG A 454 40.09 -2.89 -41.30
N HIS A 455 40.38 -1.66 -41.73
CA HIS A 455 39.52 -0.48 -41.60
C HIS A 455 38.44 -0.46 -42.70
N LEU A 456 37.26 0.07 -42.40
CA LEU A 456 36.24 0.46 -43.37
C LEU A 456 35.78 1.89 -43.07
N SER A 457 35.91 2.75 -44.07
CA SER A 457 35.27 4.05 -44.18
C SER A 457 34.59 4.15 -45.54
N ASP A 458 33.60 5.03 -45.62
CA ASP A 458 32.98 5.64 -46.81
C ASP A 458 31.57 5.12 -47.18
N MET A 459 30.60 6.03 -47.16
CA MET A 459 29.78 6.45 -48.32
C MET A 459 28.95 7.70 -47.95
N ASN A 460 29.01 8.74 -48.79
CA ASN A 460 28.30 10.03 -48.63
C ASN A 460 27.76 10.44 -50.00
N ASN A 461 26.46 10.72 -50.14
CA ASN A 461 25.85 11.30 -51.35
C ASN A 461 24.86 12.40 -50.95
N ASN A 462 24.90 13.55 -51.62
CA ASN A 462 24.95 14.86 -50.97
C ASN A 462 23.76 15.80 -51.31
N ASP A 463 22.53 15.30 -51.41
CA ASP A 463 21.37 16.09 -51.91
C ASP A 463 20.13 16.18 -50.99
N TYR A 464 20.19 15.75 -49.72
CA TYR A 464 19.03 15.79 -48.80
C TYR A 464 19.34 16.37 -47.41
N GLN A 465 20.24 17.34 -47.39
CA GLN A 465 20.79 17.83 -46.15
C GLN A 465 20.13 19.11 -45.66
N ILE A 466 19.76 19.11 -44.38
CA ILE A 466 19.12 20.23 -43.70
C ILE A 466 19.86 20.60 -42.42
N LYS A 467 19.55 21.78 -41.87
CA LYS A 467 19.98 22.18 -40.53
C LYS A 467 18.77 22.30 -39.60
N LEU A 468 18.86 21.62 -38.45
CA LEU A 468 17.90 21.65 -37.34
C LEU A 468 18.69 21.95 -36.06
N HIS A 469 18.30 22.98 -35.29
CA HIS A 469 19.02 23.42 -34.09
C HIS A 469 20.55 23.61 -34.26
N GLY A 470 21.00 24.02 -35.45
CA GLY A 470 22.43 24.20 -35.78
C GLY A 470 23.17 22.91 -36.14
N GLN A 471 22.54 21.73 -36.02
CA GLN A 471 23.10 20.44 -36.40
C GLN A 471 22.75 20.09 -37.85
N ARG A 472 23.69 19.43 -38.53
CA ARG A 472 23.58 19.06 -39.95
C ARG A 472 23.00 17.65 -40.02
N ILE A 473 21.80 17.51 -40.58
CA ILE A 473 21.05 16.24 -40.65
C ILE A 473 20.91 15.82 -42.11
N GLU A 474 21.19 14.55 -42.39
CA GLU A 474 20.92 13.90 -43.68
C GLU A 474 19.58 13.17 -43.60
N LEU A 475 18.56 13.69 -44.30
CA LEU A 475 17.22 13.10 -44.22
C LEU A 475 17.17 11.66 -44.76
N GLY A 476 18.00 11.38 -45.77
CA GLY A 476 18.11 10.04 -46.36
C GLY A 476 18.62 8.96 -45.40
N GLU A 477 19.36 9.33 -44.35
CA GLU A 477 19.82 8.39 -43.31
C GLU A 477 18.64 7.90 -42.46
N ILE A 478 17.74 8.82 -42.11
CA ILE A 478 16.53 8.53 -41.33
C ILE A 478 15.54 7.73 -42.20
N GLU A 479 15.41 8.07 -43.48
CA GLU A 479 14.59 7.32 -44.43
C GLU A 479 15.06 5.88 -44.60
N GLN A 480 16.36 5.66 -44.80
CA GLN A 480 16.93 4.31 -44.91
C GLN A 480 16.75 3.51 -43.62
N PHE A 481 17.03 4.13 -42.47
CA PHE A 481 16.83 3.50 -41.17
C PHE A 481 15.38 3.05 -40.96
N LEU A 482 14.41 3.86 -41.38
CA LEU A 482 12.99 3.51 -41.31
C LEU A 482 12.61 2.42 -42.32
N LEU A 483 13.17 2.43 -43.53
CA LEU A 483 12.91 1.40 -44.54
C LEU A 483 13.34 0.00 -44.09
N ASP A 484 14.33 -0.11 -43.20
CA ASP A 484 14.76 -1.39 -42.60
C ASP A 484 13.70 -2.03 -41.68
N THR A 485 12.64 -1.31 -41.30
CA THR A 485 11.53 -1.80 -40.45
C THR A 485 10.38 -2.47 -41.21
N SER A 486 10.61 -2.90 -42.46
CA SER A 486 9.63 -3.54 -43.37
C SER A 486 8.67 -2.57 -44.08
N LEU A 487 8.98 -1.27 -44.10
CA LEU A 487 8.18 -0.27 -44.84
C LEU A 487 8.28 -0.46 -46.35
N SER A 488 7.19 -0.17 -47.07
CA SER A 488 7.19 -0.22 -48.54
C SER A 488 7.79 1.04 -49.18
N ALA A 489 7.61 2.20 -48.54
CA ALA A 489 8.28 3.45 -48.89
C ALA A 489 8.25 4.44 -47.71
N CYS A 490 9.23 5.33 -47.64
CA CYS A 490 9.34 6.37 -46.62
C CYS A 490 9.91 7.66 -47.22
N VAL A 491 9.42 8.82 -46.79
CA VAL A 491 10.02 10.14 -47.06
C VAL A 491 10.01 10.97 -45.80
N VAL A 492 11.15 11.56 -45.44
CA VAL A 492 11.29 12.45 -44.29
C VAL A 492 11.47 13.88 -44.77
N MET A 493 10.73 14.82 -44.17
CA MET A 493 10.76 16.23 -44.53
C MET A 493 10.92 17.11 -43.29
N LYS A 494 11.58 18.26 -43.46
CA LYS A 494 11.57 19.33 -42.48
C LYS A 494 10.22 20.05 -42.51
N TRP A 495 9.58 20.19 -41.35
CA TRP A 495 8.31 20.93 -41.21
C TRP A 495 8.54 22.41 -40.93
N ASP A 496 9.38 22.70 -39.94
CA ASP A 496 9.84 24.04 -39.58
C ASP A 496 11.27 23.95 -39.03
N ASP A 497 11.80 25.03 -38.46
CA ASP A 497 13.18 25.09 -37.95
C ASP A 497 13.50 24.11 -36.81
N ASP A 498 12.47 23.52 -36.20
CA ASP A 498 12.58 22.69 -35.00
C ASP A 498 11.97 21.28 -35.17
N HIS A 499 11.28 20.98 -36.28
CA HIS A 499 10.54 19.71 -36.42
C HIS A 499 10.77 18.97 -37.74
N LEU A 500 10.81 17.64 -37.64
CA LEU A 500 10.87 16.69 -38.77
C LEU A 500 9.58 15.87 -38.85
N ILE A 501 9.14 15.50 -40.05
CA ILE A 501 7.97 14.65 -40.30
C ILE A 501 8.36 13.51 -41.24
N ALA A 502 8.00 12.27 -40.88
CA ALA A 502 8.17 11.10 -41.71
C ALA A 502 6.83 10.63 -42.29
N TYR A 503 6.79 10.41 -43.60
CA TYR A 503 5.65 9.85 -44.32
C TYR A 503 5.95 8.40 -44.67
N VAL A 504 5.10 7.48 -44.26
CA VAL A 504 5.36 6.05 -44.36
C VAL A 504 4.24 5.34 -45.12
N GLU A 505 4.61 4.44 -46.04
CA GLU A 505 3.72 3.59 -46.84
C GLU A 505 3.94 2.12 -46.50
N GLY A 506 2.84 1.37 -46.38
CA GLY A 506 2.88 -0.10 -46.22
C GLY A 506 3.58 -0.53 -44.93
N CYS A 507 3.06 -0.08 -43.79
CA CYS A 507 3.58 -0.37 -42.45
C CYS A 507 2.51 -1.08 -41.61
N ASP A 508 2.89 -2.16 -40.93
CA ASP A 508 2.05 -2.81 -39.90
C ASP A 508 2.32 -2.24 -38.49
N MET A 509 3.33 -1.37 -38.35
CA MET A 509 3.66 -0.69 -37.10
C MET A 509 2.87 0.61 -36.94
N THR A 510 2.53 0.92 -35.69
CA THR A 510 1.91 2.18 -35.28
C THR A 510 2.94 3.33 -35.27
N GLU A 511 2.46 4.57 -35.29
CA GLU A 511 3.32 5.77 -35.16
C GLU A 511 4.24 5.71 -33.93
N ASN A 512 3.72 5.14 -32.82
CA ASN A 512 4.44 5.04 -31.56
C ASN A 512 5.55 3.97 -31.61
N GLU A 513 5.30 2.85 -32.30
CA GLU A 513 6.30 1.81 -32.51
C GLU A 513 7.43 2.28 -33.44
N LEU A 514 7.12 3.08 -34.46
CA LEU A 514 8.12 3.71 -35.32
C LEU A 514 8.97 4.74 -34.57
N TYR A 515 8.35 5.53 -33.69
CA TYR A 515 9.07 6.47 -32.83
C TYR A 515 10.02 5.75 -31.85
N GLU A 516 9.55 4.72 -31.15
CA GLU A 516 10.37 3.94 -30.21
C GLU A 516 11.48 3.16 -30.93
N HIS A 517 11.22 2.70 -32.16
CA HIS A 517 12.26 2.11 -33.00
C HIS A 517 13.35 3.13 -33.35
N CYS A 518 12.99 4.32 -33.85
CA CYS A 518 13.96 5.40 -34.09
C CYS A 518 14.73 5.78 -32.81
N ARG A 519 14.05 5.92 -31.68
CA ARG A 519 14.67 6.29 -30.41
C ARG A 519 15.70 5.27 -29.92
N SER A 520 15.48 3.99 -30.20
CA SER A 520 16.38 2.93 -29.76
C SER A 520 17.74 2.96 -30.46
N TYR A 521 17.86 3.63 -31.60
CA TYR A 521 19.04 3.54 -32.47
C TYR A 521 19.53 4.88 -33.06
N LEU A 522 18.70 5.93 -33.09
CA LEU A 522 19.03 7.24 -33.65
C LEU A 522 19.22 8.31 -32.55
N PRO A 523 20.14 9.27 -32.73
CA PRO A 523 20.23 10.46 -31.88
C PRO A 523 18.93 11.26 -31.87
N PHE A 524 18.60 11.86 -30.72
CA PHE A 524 17.31 12.52 -30.49
C PHE A 524 16.90 13.54 -31.58
N TYR A 525 17.84 14.36 -32.05
CA TYR A 525 17.59 15.39 -33.07
C TYR A 525 17.33 14.83 -34.49
N MET A 526 17.61 13.55 -34.73
CA MET A 526 17.33 12.85 -35.99
C MET A 526 15.97 12.13 -35.97
N ILE A 527 15.29 12.08 -34.82
CA ILE A 527 14.01 11.39 -34.70
C ILE A 527 12.90 12.28 -35.29
N PRO A 528 12.12 11.77 -36.27
CA PRO A 528 10.94 12.49 -36.76
C PRO A 528 9.98 12.85 -35.62
N SER A 529 9.57 14.11 -35.56
CA SER A 529 8.61 14.61 -34.57
C SER A 529 7.19 14.07 -34.80
N MET A 530 6.92 13.54 -35.99
CA MET A 530 5.63 12.97 -36.38
C MET A 530 5.83 11.91 -37.48
N PHE A 531 5.00 10.87 -37.44
CA PHE A 531 4.90 9.83 -38.48
C PHE A 531 3.50 9.87 -39.09
N ILE A 532 3.39 9.85 -40.42
CA ILE A 532 2.12 9.93 -41.14
C ILE A 532 1.98 8.69 -42.02
N LEU A 533 1.09 7.79 -41.62
CA LEU A 533 0.80 6.54 -42.31
C LEU A 533 -0.16 6.78 -43.48
N LEU A 534 0.27 6.43 -44.69
CA LEU A 534 -0.53 6.55 -45.91
C LEU A 534 -0.69 5.17 -46.57
N GLU A 535 -1.89 4.88 -47.07
CA GLU A 535 -2.14 3.64 -47.85
C GLU A 535 -1.26 3.58 -49.10
N LYS A 536 -0.92 4.73 -49.68
CA LYS A 536 0.00 4.86 -50.80
C LYS A 536 0.58 6.26 -50.87
N LEU A 537 1.90 6.41 -51.03
CA LEU A 537 2.50 7.71 -51.22
C LEU A 537 2.14 8.28 -52.60
N PRO A 538 1.78 9.57 -52.68
CA PRO A 538 1.46 10.22 -53.93
C PRO A 538 2.71 10.25 -54.81
N ARG A 539 2.54 9.95 -56.10
CA ARG A 539 3.63 9.95 -57.08
C ARG A 539 3.32 10.95 -58.18
N ASP A 540 4.36 11.62 -58.66
CA ASP A 540 4.28 12.52 -59.81
C ASP A 540 4.13 11.72 -61.12
N ASP A 541 4.00 12.43 -62.24
CA ASP A 541 3.86 11.85 -63.58
C ASP A 541 5.08 10.98 -64.00
N ASN A 542 6.21 11.08 -63.29
CA ASN A 542 7.42 10.28 -63.51
C ASN A 542 7.53 9.06 -62.58
N GLY A 543 6.57 8.87 -61.66
CA GLY A 543 6.56 7.76 -60.72
C GLY A 543 7.44 7.94 -59.48
N THR A 544 8.02 9.13 -59.28
CA THR A 544 8.73 9.54 -58.06
C THR A 544 7.75 10.13 -57.03
N ILE A 545 8.09 10.08 -55.74
CA ILE A 545 7.18 10.56 -54.68
C ILE A 545 7.01 12.09 -54.80
N ASP A 546 5.76 12.55 -54.90
CA ASP A 546 5.43 13.97 -55.10
C ASP A 546 5.48 14.73 -53.76
N GLN A 547 6.70 15.13 -53.38
CA GLN A 547 6.95 15.89 -52.15
C GLN A 547 6.26 17.27 -52.14
N ASP A 548 6.08 17.90 -53.30
CA ASP A 548 5.41 19.20 -53.40
C ASP A 548 3.89 19.08 -53.17
N PHE A 549 3.28 17.98 -53.64
CA PHE A 549 1.92 17.63 -53.28
C PHE A 549 1.79 17.32 -51.79
N LEU A 550 2.74 16.57 -51.19
CA LEU A 550 2.74 16.32 -49.74
C LEU A 550 2.83 17.64 -48.94
N ARG A 551 3.73 18.55 -49.32
CA ARG A 551 3.85 19.89 -48.70
C ARG A 551 2.58 20.73 -48.84
N LYS A 552 1.90 20.70 -49.99
CA LYS A 552 0.69 21.49 -50.25
C LYS A 552 -0.57 20.89 -49.63
N SER A 553 -0.74 19.57 -49.69
CA SER A 553 -1.87 18.85 -49.10
C SER A 553 -1.87 18.93 -47.56
N HIS A 554 -0.69 19.09 -46.96
CA HIS A 554 -0.53 19.22 -45.51
C HIS A 554 -1.05 20.51 -44.88
N LEU A 555 -1.31 21.55 -45.67
CA LEU A 555 -2.00 22.75 -45.18
C LEU A 555 -3.52 22.55 -45.01
N SER A 556 -4.06 21.42 -45.47
CA SER A 556 -5.50 21.16 -45.54
C SER A 556 -5.94 19.81 -44.94
N THR A 557 -5.03 18.99 -44.41
CA THR A 557 -5.36 17.62 -43.98
C THR A 557 -4.75 17.17 -42.64
N VAL A 558 -4.58 18.10 -41.69
CA VAL A 558 -4.52 17.76 -40.26
C VAL A 558 -5.52 18.66 -39.54
N THR A 559 -6.64 18.08 -39.11
CA THR A 559 -7.63 18.77 -38.27
C THR A 559 -6.97 19.23 -36.97
N ASN A 560 -6.82 20.54 -36.85
CA ASN A 560 -6.03 21.31 -35.89
C ASN A 560 -6.33 21.12 -34.38
N ALA A 561 -7.27 20.27 -33.96
CA ALA A 561 -7.72 20.21 -32.56
C ALA A 561 -6.82 19.36 -31.65
N ASP A 562 -6.40 18.18 -32.12
CA ASP A 562 -5.58 17.27 -31.31
C ASP A 562 -4.15 17.78 -31.11
N PHE A 563 -3.59 18.46 -32.12
CA PHE A 563 -2.28 19.08 -32.02
C PHE A 563 -2.27 20.27 -31.05
N LEU A 564 -3.26 21.17 -31.15
CA LEU A 564 -3.41 22.30 -30.22
C LEU A 564 -3.64 21.82 -28.77
N SER A 565 -4.38 20.73 -28.56
CA SER A 565 -4.62 20.15 -27.22
C SER A 565 -3.35 19.59 -26.56
N LEU A 566 -2.44 18.99 -27.35
CA LEU A 566 -1.16 18.48 -26.86
C LEU A 566 -0.24 19.64 -26.46
N ILE A 567 -0.15 20.69 -27.28
CA ILE A 567 0.63 21.90 -26.98
C ILE A 567 0.13 22.60 -25.70
N GLN A 568 -1.19 22.64 -25.48
CA GLN A 568 -1.77 23.20 -24.25
C GLN A 568 -1.46 22.35 -23.01
N LEU A 569 -1.44 21.02 -23.13
CA LEU A 569 -1.06 20.11 -22.04
C LEU A 569 0.43 20.22 -21.72
N GLU A 570 1.27 20.28 -22.75
CA GLU A 570 2.71 20.53 -22.61
C GLU A 570 2.96 21.86 -21.88
N ALA A 571 2.21 22.93 -22.18
CA ALA A 571 2.35 24.22 -21.50
C ALA A 571 2.00 24.16 -19.99
N ARG A 572 0.99 23.38 -19.61
CA ARG A 572 0.60 23.17 -18.20
C ARG A 572 1.63 22.35 -17.44
N LEU A 573 2.12 21.27 -18.05
CA LEU A 573 3.22 20.46 -17.49
C LEU A 573 4.48 21.30 -17.36
N ARG A 574 4.78 22.14 -18.35
CA ARG A 574 5.90 23.09 -18.33
C ARG A 574 5.83 24.05 -17.14
N HIS A 575 4.64 24.55 -16.82
CA HIS A 575 4.46 25.39 -15.63
C HIS A 575 4.80 24.64 -14.34
N ILE A 576 4.34 23.39 -14.18
CA ILE A 576 4.65 22.57 -12.99
C ILE A 576 6.14 22.25 -12.93
N PHE A 577 6.76 21.90 -14.05
CA PHE A 577 8.20 21.60 -14.12
C PHE A 577 9.02 22.85 -13.74
N THR A 578 8.66 24.03 -14.26
CA THR A 578 9.30 25.30 -13.87
C THR A 578 9.07 25.64 -12.39
N GLN A 579 7.89 25.39 -11.84
CA GLN A 579 7.62 25.60 -10.41
C GLN A 579 8.49 24.70 -9.52
N VAL A 580 8.73 23.46 -9.94
CA VAL A 580 9.50 22.48 -9.17
C VAL A 580 11.01 22.71 -9.32
N LEU A 581 11.50 22.92 -10.55
CA LEU A 581 12.94 23.10 -10.84
C LEU A 581 13.45 24.52 -10.59
N GLY A 582 12.56 25.52 -10.57
CA GLY A 582 12.92 26.92 -10.37
C GLY A 582 13.63 27.58 -11.56
N CYS A 583 13.56 26.99 -12.76
CA CYS A 583 14.13 27.53 -14.01
C CYS A 583 13.11 27.53 -15.16
N GLU A 584 13.26 28.48 -16.10
CA GLU A 584 12.44 28.49 -17.32
C GLU A 584 12.74 27.28 -18.19
N PHE A 585 11.69 26.66 -18.75
CA PHE A 585 11.77 25.39 -19.47
C PHE A 585 11.57 25.61 -20.98
N PRO A 586 12.65 25.68 -21.80
CA PRO A 586 12.53 26.02 -23.22
C PRO A 586 12.15 24.83 -24.11
N ASP A 587 12.52 23.60 -23.74
CA ASP A 587 12.44 22.41 -24.61
C ASP A 587 11.65 21.27 -23.95
N VAL A 588 10.46 20.95 -24.47
CA VAL A 588 9.52 19.92 -23.98
C VAL A 588 10.00 18.48 -24.12
N THR A 589 11.07 18.27 -24.86
CA THR A 589 11.55 16.93 -25.21
C THR A 589 12.70 16.45 -24.34
N ARG A 590 13.34 17.37 -23.60
CA ARG A 590 14.35 17.02 -22.60
C ARG A 590 13.75 16.32 -21.40
N SER A 591 14.50 15.36 -20.85
CA SER A 591 14.10 14.66 -19.63
C SER A 591 14.17 15.55 -18.39
N PHE A 592 13.38 15.22 -17.38
CA PHE A 592 13.36 15.90 -16.10
C PHE A 592 14.73 15.86 -15.40
N SER A 593 15.44 14.73 -15.51
CA SER A 593 16.77 14.53 -14.95
C SER A 593 17.86 15.31 -15.72
N GLU A 594 17.80 15.37 -17.06
CA GLU A 594 18.69 16.23 -17.87
C GLU A 594 18.62 17.70 -17.48
N MET A 595 17.45 18.14 -16.99
CA MET A 595 17.17 19.52 -16.61
C MET A 595 17.44 19.79 -15.13
N GLY A 596 17.99 18.82 -14.41
CA GLY A 596 18.39 19.00 -13.03
C GLY A 596 17.44 18.53 -11.97
N GLY A 597 16.39 17.83 -12.36
CA GLY A 597 15.43 17.26 -11.44
C GLY A 597 15.96 16.05 -10.69
N THR A 598 15.75 16.02 -9.38
CA THR A 598 16.11 14.87 -8.54
C THR A 598 14.91 13.95 -8.33
N SER A 599 15.13 12.73 -7.85
CA SER A 599 14.05 11.79 -7.50
C SER A 599 13.10 12.35 -6.41
N LEU A 600 13.58 13.28 -5.56
CA LEU A 600 12.75 13.97 -4.57
C LEU A 600 11.79 14.96 -5.26
N ASP A 601 12.26 15.66 -6.29
CA ASP A 601 11.47 16.60 -7.07
C ASP A 601 10.38 15.89 -7.89
N VAL A 602 10.62 14.64 -8.30
CA VAL A 602 9.60 13.78 -8.96
C VAL A 602 8.38 13.53 -8.06
N LEU A 603 8.57 13.35 -6.75
CA LEU A 603 7.46 13.16 -5.81
C LEU A 603 6.61 14.44 -5.67
N ARG A 604 7.29 15.60 -5.64
CA ARG A 604 6.61 16.91 -5.61
C ARG A 604 5.87 17.18 -6.92
N MET A 605 6.48 16.86 -8.06
CA MET A 605 5.81 16.92 -9.36
C MET A 605 4.60 16.01 -9.42
N LEU A 606 4.70 14.78 -8.93
CA LEU A 606 3.58 13.83 -8.92
C LEU A 606 2.39 14.39 -8.13
N SER A 607 2.65 14.99 -6.97
CA SER A 607 1.63 15.67 -6.16
C SER A 607 0.94 16.82 -6.92
N LEU A 608 1.72 17.68 -7.57
CA LEU A 608 1.20 18.82 -8.34
C LEU A 608 0.47 18.40 -9.61
N ILE A 609 0.97 17.40 -10.35
CA ILE A 609 0.31 16.87 -11.55
C ILE A 609 -1.00 16.20 -11.19
N ARG A 610 -1.07 15.43 -10.08
CA ARG A 610 -2.33 14.85 -9.57
C ARG A 610 -3.36 15.93 -9.26
N LYS A 611 -2.91 16.99 -8.61
CA LYS A 611 -3.78 18.09 -8.21
C LYS A 611 -4.28 18.92 -9.40
N ASP A 612 -3.38 19.30 -10.30
CA ASP A 612 -3.63 20.38 -11.26
C ASP A 612 -3.84 19.89 -12.71
N ILE A 613 -3.51 18.64 -13.04
CA ILE A 613 -3.57 18.12 -14.42
C ILE A 613 -4.32 16.79 -14.51
N CYS A 614 -3.82 15.73 -13.87
CA CYS A 614 -4.31 14.35 -14.03
C CYS A 614 -4.32 13.60 -12.68
N PRO A 615 -5.46 13.56 -11.95
CA PRO A 615 -5.57 12.90 -10.64
C PRO A 615 -5.21 11.41 -10.62
N MET A 616 -5.34 10.74 -11.76
CA MET A 616 -5.13 9.30 -11.94
C MET A 616 -3.65 8.92 -12.21
N ILE A 617 -2.73 9.89 -12.27
CA ILE A 617 -1.32 9.59 -12.57
C ILE A 617 -0.63 8.85 -11.41
N ASN A 618 0.24 7.89 -11.73
CA ASN A 618 1.06 7.18 -10.75
C ASN A 618 2.55 7.56 -10.88
N GLY A 619 3.34 7.26 -9.85
CA GLY A 619 4.76 7.61 -9.83
C GLY A 619 5.58 6.90 -10.91
N SER A 620 5.25 5.64 -11.20
CA SER A 620 5.94 4.84 -12.23
C SER A 620 5.78 5.44 -13.63
N LEU A 621 4.63 6.06 -13.94
CA LEU A 621 4.41 6.77 -15.20
C LEU A 621 5.32 7.99 -15.35
N LEU A 622 5.67 8.70 -14.26
CA LEU A 622 6.61 9.82 -14.34
C LEU A 622 8.05 9.37 -14.64
N PHE A 623 8.50 8.26 -14.05
CA PHE A 623 9.82 7.70 -14.34
C PHE A 623 9.90 7.10 -15.75
N ALA A 624 8.84 6.42 -16.18
CA ALA A 624 8.77 5.83 -17.52
C ALA A 624 8.65 6.88 -18.65
N ASN A 625 8.19 8.10 -18.34
CA ASN A 625 7.97 9.18 -19.30
C ASN A 625 8.77 10.43 -18.89
N PRO A 626 10.09 10.41 -19.08
CA PRO A 626 10.98 11.38 -18.43
C PRO A 626 10.88 12.80 -18.99
N SER A 627 10.32 13.04 -20.19
CA SER A 627 10.13 14.39 -20.77
C SER A 627 8.68 14.91 -20.71
N ILE A 628 8.50 16.23 -20.83
CA ILE A 628 7.16 16.85 -20.86
C ILE A 628 6.33 16.31 -22.03
N ARG A 629 6.93 16.11 -23.19
CA ARG A 629 6.24 15.61 -24.39
C ARG A 629 5.76 14.18 -24.20
N GLN A 630 6.62 13.28 -23.72
CA GLN A 630 6.25 11.89 -23.44
C GLN A 630 5.16 11.83 -22.36
N LEU A 631 5.32 12.61 -21.30
CA LEU A 631 4.35 12.69 -20.23
C LEU A 631 3.01 13.24 -20.73
N ALA A 632 3.02 14.27 -21.59
CA ALA A 632 1.83 14.82 -22.23
C ALA A 632 1.15 13.80 -23.15
N GLN A 633 1.91 13.07 -23.97
CA GLN A 633 1.40 12.03 -24.87
C GLN A 633 0.79 10.86 -24.10
N THR A 634 1.37 10.48 -22.97
CA THR A 634 0.87 9.39 -22.11
C THR A 634 -0.34 9.82 -21.27
N ILE A 635 -0.37 11.08 -20.80
CA ILE A 635 -1.49 11.63 -20.03
C ILE A 635 -2.67 12.03 -20.94
N LYS A 636 -2.43 12.44 -22.19
CA LYS A 636 -3.48 12.92 -23.11
C LYS A 636 -4.62 11.91 -23.33
N PRO A 637 -4.38 10.60 -23.56
CA PRO A 637 -5.43 9.58 -23.59
C PRO A 637 -6.21 9.48 -22.27
N LEU A 638 -5.52 9.56 -21.13
CA LEU A 638 -6.14 9.54 -19.79
C LEU A 638 -7.05 10.77 -19.58
N LEU A 639 -6.64 11.94 -20.10
CA LEU A 639 -7.43 13.17 -20.08
C LEU A 639 -8.58 13.16 -21.10
N ALA A 640 -8.43 12.50 -22.26
CA ALA A 640 -9.51 12.35 -23.23
C ALA A 640 -10.63 11.44 -22.69
N ILE A 641 -10.26 10.42 -21.89
CA ILE A 641 -11.21 9.59 -21.13
C ILE A 641 -11.90 10.46 -20.06
N SER A 642 -11.15 11.24 -19.28
CA SER A 642 -11.68 12.18 -18.27
C SER A 642 -12.58 13.29 -18.87
N ASN A 643 -12.24 13.86 -20.03
CA ASN A 643 -12.98 14.94 -20.67
C ASN A 643 -14.22 14.46 -21.44
N LYS A 644 -14.22 13.23 -21.99
CA LYS A 644 -15.46 12.59 -22.49
C LYS A 644 -16.46 12.34 -21.37
N ILE A 645 -15.98 12.04 -20.16
CA ILE A 645 -16.81 11.92 -18.95
C ILE A 645 -17.34 13.31 -18.51
N THR A 646 -16.61 14.40 -18.80
CA THR A 646 -16.91 15.78 -18.36
C THR A 646 -17.80 16.57 -19.33
N LEU A 647 -17.76 16.31 -20.65
CA LEU A 647 -18.67 16.96 -21.61
C LEU A 647 -20.03 16.26 -21.69
N ALA A 648 -20.08 14.95 -21.49
CA ALA A 648 -21.33 14.24 -21.30
C ALA A 648 -22.05 14.65 -19.99
N SER A 649 -21.32 15.16 -18.99
CA SER A 649 -21.90 15.64 -17.73
C SER A 649 -22.49 17.05 -17.79
N MET A 650 -22.38 17.75 -18.93
CA MET A 650 -22.95 19.10 -19.12
C MET A 650 -24.23 19.15 -19.98
N GLU A 651 -24.63 18.04 -20.63
CA GLU A 651 -26.03 17.81 -21.10
C GLU A 651 -26.66 16.55 -20.47
N SER A 652 -26.22 16.26 -19.24
CA SER A 652 -26.57 15.16 -18.33
C SER A 652 -25.83 13.82 -18.60
N THR A 653 -24.82 13.60 -17.76
CA THR A 653 -24.13 12.35 -17.41
C THR A 653 -24.07 11.21 -18.45
N SER A 654 -22.87 10.86 -18.92
CA SER A 654 -22.48 9.48 -19.28
C SER A 654 -20.95 9.39 -19.51
N LEU A 655 -20.09 8.80 -18.68
CA LEU A 655 -20.17 7.43 -18.10
C LEU A 655 -20.66 6.42 -19.15
N ILE A 656 -20.54 5.13 -18.86
CA ILE A 656 -21.47 4.14 -19.42
C ILE A 656 -22.87 4.80 -19.45
N PRO A 657 -23.66 4.75 -20.54
CA PRO A 657 -24.93 5.48 -20.60
C PRO A 657 -25.71 5.15 -19.33
N PHE A 658 -25.94 6.18 -18.51
CA PHE A 658 -26.70 6.01 -17.29
C PHE A 658 -28.15 5.82 -17.73
N VAL A 659 -28.51 4.55 -17.96
CA VAL A 659 -29.90 4.16 -18.18
C VAL A 659 -30.53 4.13 -16.80
N PRO A 660 -31.52 5.01 -16.51
CA PRO A 660 -32.20 4.96 -15.23
C PRO A 660 -32.91 3.62 -15.09
N LEU A 661 -32.38 2.76 -14.22
CA LEU A 661 -32.94 1.46 -13.91
C LEU A 661 -34.29 1.62 -13.20
N LYS A 662 -35.23 0.73 -13.52
CA LYS A 662 -36.40 0.48 -12.67
C LYS A 662 -35.99 -0.41 -11.52
N VAL A 663 -36.00 0.13 -10.31
CA VAL A 663 -35.56 -0.55 -9.09
C VAL A 663 -36.75 -0.78 -8.17
N ALA A 664 -37.03 -2.04 -7.83
CA ALA A 664 -37.96 -2.39 -6.77
C ALA A 664 -37.21 -2.65 -5.47
N ILE A 665 -37.56 -1.91 -4.42
CA ILE A 665 -37.08 -2.14 -3.05
C ILE A 665 -38.20 -2.81 -2.26
N ILE A 666 -37.98 -4.03 -1.79
CA ILE A 666 -38.95 -4.84 -1.04
C ILE A 666 -38.56 -4.81 0.45
N GLY A 667 -39.43 -4.25 1.28
CA GLY A 667 -39.15 -3.95 2.69
C GLY A 667 -38.44 -2.60 2.86
N CYS A 668 -38.83 -1.82 3.86
CA CYS A 668 -38.35 -0.47 4.09
C CYS A 668 -38.26 -0.11 5.58
N GLY A 669 -37.17 -0.58 6.22
CA GLY A 669 -36.59 0.08 7.39
C GLY A 669 -35.72 1.28 6.98
N ILE A 670 -34.95 1.84 7.91
CA ILE A 670 -34.06 3.00 7.64
C ILE A 670 -33.08 2.70 6.50
N GLY A 671 -32.48 1.50 6.47
CA GLY A 671 -31.53 1.11 5.43
C GLY A 671 -32.13 1.03 4.03
N GLY A 672 -33.39 0.59 3.90
CA GLY A 672 -34.11 0.56 2.62
C GLY A 672 -34.43 1.97 2.12
N LEU A 673 -34.80 2.89 3.02
CA LEU A 673 -35.02 4.30 2.70
C LEU A 673 -33.72 5.00 2.30
N SER A 674 -32.60 4.74 2.99
CA SER A 674 -31.29 5.30 2.63
C SER A 674 -30.84 4.86 1.23
N ALA A 675 -31.02 3.58 0.89
CA ALA A 675 -30.73 3.06 -0.44
C ALA A 675 -31.57 3.72 -1.53
N ALA A 676 -32.87 3.94 -1.24
CA ALA A 676 -33.77 4.64 -2.15
C ALA A 676 -33.32 6.09 -2.42
N ILE A 677 -32.83 6.84 -1.42
CA ILE A 677 -32.29 8.20 -1.62
C ILE A 677 -31.08 8.17 -2.53
N ALA A 678 -30.11 7.30 -2.24
CA ALA A 678 -28.86 7.23 -2.96
C ALA A 678 -29.12 6.91 -4.44
N LEU A 679 -29.87 5.84 -4.72
CA LEU A 679 -30.21 5.44 -6.09
C LEU A 679 -30.99 6.53 -6.84
N ARG A 680 -31.87 7.26 -6.15
CA ARG A 680 -32.57 8.41 -6.74
C ARG A 680 -31.64 9.59 -7.03
N ARG A 681 -30.70 9.92 -6.13
CA ARG A 681 -29.71 11.01 -6.35
C ARG A 681 -28.85 10.75 -7.58
N HIS A 682 -28.60 9.49 -7.89
CA HIS A 682 -27.93 9.08 -9.12
C HIS A 682 -28.85 9.04 -10.35
N GLY A 683 -30.17 9.09 -10.18
CA GLY A 683 -31.15 9.28 -11.27
C GLY A 683 -32.01 8.06 -11.61
N HIS A 684 -32.04 7.00 -10.79
CA HIS A 684 -32.83 5.79 -11.05
C HIS A 684 -34.33 5.93 -10.70
N GLU A 685 -35.19 5.13 -11.36
CA GLU A 685 -36.63 5.03 -11.04
C GLU A 685 -36.83 4.04 -9.88
N VAL A 686 -37.10 4.56 -8.68
CA VAL A 686 -37.19 3.73 -7.45
C VAL A 686 -38.64 3.58 -7.00
N THR A 687 -39.09 2.34 -6.80
CA THR A 687 -40.37 2.02 -6.14
C THR A 687 -40.13 1.17 -4.90
N VAL A 688 -40.68 1.59 -3.77
CA VAL A 688 -40.58 0.90 -2.49
C VAL A 688 -41.90 0.16 -2.22
N TYR A 689 -41.81 -1.13 -1.92
CA TYR A 689 -42.94 -2.01 -1.58
C TYR A 689 -42.84 -2.44 -0.13
N GLU A 690 -43.89 -2.15 0.65
CA GLU A 690 -43.91 -2.39 2.10
C GLU A 690 -45.30 -2.88 2.57
N ARG A 691 -45.38 -3.51 3.75
CA ARG A 691 -46.64 -3.97 4.38
C ARG A 691 -47.10 -3.03 5.50
N ALA A 692 -48.39 -2.65 5.56
CA ALA A 692 -48.87 -1.72 6.59
C ALA A 692 -48.83 -2.30 8.02
N HIS A 693 -49.08 -3.62 8.16
CA HIS A 693 -49.30 -4.26 9.46
C HIS A 693 -48.03 -4.70 10.20
N PHE A 694 -46.83 -4.52 9.65
CA PHE A 694 -45.57 -4.84 10.36
C PHE A 694 -45.31 -3.88 11.54
N ALA A 695 -46.18 -2.89 11.72
CA ALA A 695 -45.95 -1.69 12.50
C ALA A 695 -46.40 -1.74 13.97
N SER A 696 -46.77 -2.91 14.50
CA SER A 696 -47.16 -3.06 15.92
C SER A 696 -46.00 -3.46 16.85
N GLU A 697 -44.84 -3.82 16.31
CA GLU A 697 -43.70 -4.31 17.08
C GLU A 697 -42.66 -3.19 17.21
N ILE A 698 -42.74 -2.48 18.34
CA ILE A 698 -41.82 -1.40 18.69
C ILE A 698 -40.45 -2.03 19.01
N GLY A 699 -39.57 -2.07 18.01
CA GLY A 699 -38.12 -2.23 18.14
C GLY A 699 -37.34 -1.10 17.45
N ALA A 700 -37.99 -0.43 16.49
CA ALA A 700 -37.39 0.62 15.65
C ALA A 700 -37.05 1.94 16.37
N SER A 701 -37.59 2.20 17.56
CA SER A 701 -37.66 3.55 18.13
C SER A 701 -36.32 4.12 18.62
N ILE A 702 -35.33 3.26 18.85
CA ILE A 702 -33.96 3.68 19.19
C ILE A 702 -33.07 3.69 17.94
N SER A 703 -33.31 2.81 16.95
CA SER A 703 -32.61 2.80 15.66
C SER A 703 -32.82 4.10 14.86
N VAL A 704 -34.05 4.64 14.85
CA VAL A 704 -34.37 5.92 14.16
C VAL A 704 -33.61 7.09 14.78
N ALA A 705 -33.14 6.95 16.01
CA ALA A 705 -32.69 8.08 16.77
C ALA A 705 -31.17 8.27 16.77
N ALA A 706 -30.38 7.25 16.42
CA ALA A 706 -28.94 7.41 16.19
C ALA A 706 -28.61 8.03 14.82
N ASN A 707 -29.38 7.71 13.77
CA ASN A 707 -29.10 8.12 12.38
C ASN A 707 -30.33 8.60 11.58
N GLY A 708 -31.55 8.23 11.98
CA GLY A 708 -32.76 8.40 11.17
C GLY A 708 -33.29 9.83 11.07
N THR A 709 -33.14 10.68 12.10
CA THR A 709 -33.70 12.06 12.08
C THR A 709 -33.19 12.87 10.89
N LYS A 710 -31.87 12.87 10.63
CA LYS A 710 -31.26 13.57 9.49
C LYS A 710 -31.74 13.00 8.16
N PHE A 711 -31.87 11.68 8.03
CA PHE A 711 -32.40 11.06 6.82
C PHE A 711 -33.86 11.45 6.55
N LEU A 712 -34.68 11.50 7.59
CA LEU A 712 -36.08 11.94 7.47
C LEU A 712 -36.18 13.41 7.06
N GLU A 713 -35.32 14.28 7.60
CA GLU A 713 -35.18 15.67 7.17
C GLU A 713 -34.72 15.80 5.71
N GLU A 714 -33.75 14.98 5.27
CA GLU A 714 -33.32 14.92 3.86
C GLU A 714 -34.41 14.42 2.90
N TRP A 715 -35.33 13.57 3.38
CA TRP A 715 -36.57 13.20 2.68
C TRP A 715 -37.66 14.29 2.75
N GLY A 716 -37.43 15.38 3.47
CA GLY A 716 -38.40 16.46 3.65
C GLY A 716 -39.56 16.10 4.57
N VAL A 717 -39.43 15.05 5.38
CA VAL A 717 -40.37 14.70 6.45
C VAL A 717 -40.19 15.68 7.59
N ASP A 718 -41.30 16.22 8.09
CA ASP A 718 -41.29 17.11 9.24
C ASP A 718 -41.21 16.27 10.53
N THR A 719 -39.97 16.05 10.97
CA THR A 719 -39.65 15.28 12.18
C THR A 719 -40.23 15.89 13.45
N VAL A 720 -40.58 17.17 13.44
CA VAL A 720 -41.20 17.89 14.56
C VAL A 720 -42.71 17.67 14.59
N ALA A 721 -43.35 17.56 13.43
CA ALA A 721 -44.80 17.34 13.32
C ALA A 721 -45.24 15.89 13.53
N GLY A 722 -44.34 14.91 13.40
CA GLY A 722 -44.67 13.48 13.31
C GLY A 722 -45.01 12.70 14.58
N ARG A 723 -45.72 13.30 15.55
CA ARG A 723 -46.05 12.68 16.86
C ARG A 723 -44.85 12.01 17.55
N SER A 724 -43.69 12.63 17.40
CA SER A 724 -42.43 12.16 17.96
C SER A 724 -42.29 12.54 19.44
N VAL A 725 -41.49 11.76 20.17
CA VAL A 725 -40.98 12.17 21.48
C VAL A 725 -39.55 12.67 21.27
N ILE A 726 -39.31 13.94 21.57
CA ILE A 726 -37.97 14.51 21.61
C ILE A 726 -37.28 13.95 22.84
N LEU A 727 -36.26 13.12 22.69
CA LEU A 727 -35.50 12.60 23.82
C LEU A 727 -34.38 13.58 24.17
N GLN A 728 -34.36 13.96 25.43
CA GLN A 728 -33.41 14.91 26.00
C GLN A 728 -32.50 14.24 27.03
N LYS A 729 -32.91 13.12 27.61
CA LYS A 729 -32.14 12.46 28.69
C LYS A 729 -32.27 10.95 28.65
N LEU A 730 -31.36 10.28 29.34
CA LEU A 730 -31.52 8.89 29.78
C LEU A 730 -31.36 8.82 31.29
N ILE A 731 -32.22 8.02 31.93
CA ILE A 731 -32.29 7.96 33.39
C ILE A 731 -32.09 6.51 33.83
N MET A 732 -31.09 6.27 34.67
CA MET A 732 -30.87 4.98 35.31
C MET A 732 -31.44 5.00 36.72
N ARG A 733 -32.21 3.97 37.06
CA ARG A 733 -32.86 3.81 38.36
C ARG A 733 -32.41 2.56 39.08
N ASN A 734 -32.43 2.66 40.40
CA ASN A 734 -32.32 1.53 41.29
C ASN A 734 -33.52 0.59 41.10
N TRP A 735 -33.22 -0.70 41.03
CA TRP A 735 -34.20 -1.76 40.78
C TRP A 735 -35.28 -1.85 41.87
N LYS A 736 -34.92 -1.63 43.14
CA LYS A 736 -35.78 -1.96 44.28
C LYS A 736 -36.68 -0.82 44.72
N ASP A 737 -36.21 0.41 44.60
CA ASP A 737 -36.90 1.59 45.14
C ASP A 737 -37.15 2.69 44.09
N GLY A 738 -36.73 2.46 42.84
CA GLY A 738 -36.94 3.40 41.73
C GLY A 738 -36.16 4.72 41.85
N THR A 739 -35.25 4.85 42.83
CA THR A 739 -34.42 6.05 43.00
C THR A 739 -33.51 6.23 41.78
N ILE A 740 -33.27 7.48 41.37
CA ILE A 740 -32.42 7.78 40.22
C ILE A 740 -30.96 7.60 40.65
N ASN A 741 -30.27 6.66 40.02
CA ASN A 741 -28.84 6.43 40.19
C ASN A 741 -28.03 7.45 39.37
N ASP A 742 -28.36 7.58 38.08
CA ASP A 742 -27.64 8.43 37.13
C ASP A 742 -28.58 9.05 36.09
N VAL A 743 -28.20 10.22 35.57
CA VAL A 743 -28.90 10.93 34.48
C VAL A 743 -27.88 11.38 33.45
N TYR A 744 -28.12 11.03 32.20
CA TYR A 744 -27.31 11.43 31.05
C TYR A 744 -28.09 12.43 30.21
N ASP A 745 -27.52 13.61 29.93
CA ASP A 745 -28.14 14.64 29.11
C ASP A 745 -27.80 14.42 27.62
N LEU A 746 -28.78 14.64 26.74
CA LEU A 746 -28.66 14.55 25.29
C LEU A 746 -28.72 15.93 24.63
N SER A 747 -28.70 17.04 25.38
CA SER A 747 -28.70 18.41 24.86
C SER A 747 -27.54 18.68 23.92
N ASP A 748 -26.36 18.16 24.28
CA ASP A 748 -25.14 18.33 23.51
C ASP A 748 -25.30 17.70 22.12
N TYR A 749 -26.10 16.63 21.99
CA TYR A 749 -26.36 15.92 20.74
C TYR A 749 -26.71 16.86 19.57
N LYS A 750 -27.60 17.82 19.82
CA LYS A 750 -28.02 18.81 18.82
C LYS A 750 -26.90 19.77 18.44
N GLU A 751 -26.03 20.13 19.39
CA GLU A 751 -25.00 21.15 19.20
C GLU A 751 -23.88 20.70 18.26
N LYS A 752 -23.44 19.43 18.30
CA LYS A 752 -22.37 18.92 17.39
C LYS A 752 -22.91 18.29 16.12
N TRP A 753 -24.14 17.76 16.12
CA TRP A 753 -24.68 17.07 14.94
C TRP A 753 -25.73 17.88 14.18
N GLY A 754 -26.25 18.96 14.75
CA GLY A 754 -27.18 19.87 14.08
C GLY A 754 -28.65 19.42 14.06
N TYR A 755 -29.00 18.24 14.60
CA TYR A 755 -30.37 17.71 14.68
C TYR A 755 -30.69 17.09 16.05
N VAL A 756 -31.98 16.96 16.39
CA VAL A 756 -32.44 16.51 17.72
C VAL A 756 -32.75 15.01 17.73
N TYR A 757 -32.57 14.35 18.87
CA TYR A 757 -32.89 12.93 19.05
C TYR A 757 -34.41 12.75 19.16
N ASN A 758 -35.02 12.11 18.17
CA ASN A 758 -36.47 11.93 18.10
C ASN A 758 -36.83 10.44 18.05
N MET A 759 -37.76 10.03 18.92
CA MET A 759 -38.37 8.72 18.90
C MET A 759 -39.71 8.80 18.17
N PHE A 760 -39.88 8.04 17.09
CA PHE A 760 -41.08 8.09 16.24
C PHE A 760 -41.89 6.80 16.32
N HIS A 761 -43.20 6.92 16.13
CA HIS A 761 -44.06 5.76 15.87
C HIS A 761 -44.06 5.45 14.37
N ARG A 762 -43.71 4.21 13.98
CA ARG A 762 -43.44 3.83 12.57
C ARG A 762 -44.68 4.00 11.66
N ILE A 763 -45.89 3.86 12.19
CA ILE A 763 -47.15 4.07 11.43
C ILE A 763 -47.31 5.54 11.01
N ASP A 764 -47.13 6.48 11.94
CA ASP A 764 -47.30 7.91 11.66
C ASP A 764 -46.22 8.45 10.70
N LEU A 765 -45.05 7.80 10.70
CA LEU A 765 -43.97 8.10 9.79
C LEU A 765 -44.28 7.67 8.34
N HIS A 766 -44.96 6.53 8.15
CA HIS A 766 -45.30 6.02 6.82
C HIS A 766 -46.24 6.95 6.05
N GLU A 767 -47.26 7.51 6.70
CA GLU A 767 -48.19 8.44 6.05
C GLU A 767 -47.48 9.71 5.56
N GLN A 768 -46.59 10.25 6.39
CA GLN A 768 -45.78 11.41 6.02
C GLN A 768 -44.79 11.10 4.89
N LEU A 769 -44.14 9.93 4.94
CA LEU A 769 -43.23 9.46 3.90
C LEU A 769 -43.95 9.27 2.57
N GLN A 770 -45.16 8.70 2.53
CA GLN A 770 -45.93 8.55 1.29
C GLN A 770 -46.23 9.90 0.63
N ILE A 771 -46.65 10.89 1.42
CA ILE A 771 -46.97 12.24 0.93
C ILE A 771 -45.72 12.92 0.36
N LYS A 772 -44.57 12.80 1.04
CA LYS A 772 -43.31 13.44 0.65
C LYS A 772 -42.59 12.73 -0.49
N ALA A 773 -42.60 11.39 -0.51
CA ALA A 773 -42.04 10.59 -1.58
C ALA A 773 -42.64 10.97 -2.95
N LYS A 774 -43.97 11.17 -2.98
CA LYS A 774 -44.70 11.59 -4.17
C LYS A 774 -44.24 12.95 -4.71
N ALA A 775 -43.88 13.90 -3.84
CA ALA A 775 -43.34 15.20 -4.23
C ALA A 775 -41.89 15.11 -4.76
N LEU A 776 -41.18 14.03 -4.43
CA LEU A 776 -39.76 13.80 -4.71
C LEU A 776 -39.51 12.81 -5.86
N GLY A 777 -40.55 12.34 -6.55
CA GLY A 777 -40.43 11.42 -7.69
C GLY A 777 -40.15 9.96 -7.32
N VAL A 778 -40.35 9.58 -6.05
CA VAL A 778 -40.23 8.19 -5.57
C VAL A 778 -41.62 7.67 -5.21
N MET A 779 -41.91 6.42 -5.58
CA MET A 779 -43.20 5.81 -5.29
C MET A 779 -43.09 4.84 -4.10
N ILE A 780 -43.89 5.08 -3.06
CA ILE A 780 -44.01 4.14 -1.93
C ILE A 780 -45.38 3.48 -2.02
N VAL A 781 -45.39 2.16 -2.14
CA VAL A 781 -46.59 1.33 -2.25
C VAL A 781 -46.70 0.48 -0.99
N VAL A 782 -47.74 0.74 -0.21
CA VAL A 782 -48.02 0.03 1.05
C VAL A 782 -49.07 -1.06 0.80
N ASP A 783 -49.05 -2.11 1.62
CA ASP A 783 -49.89 -3.31 1.52
C ASP A 783 -49.62 -4.15 0.27
N HIS A 784 -48.38 -4.15 -0.18
CA HIS A 784 -47.92 -4.95 -1.30
C HIS A 784 -46.78 -5.86 -0.83
N LYS A 785 -47.15 -6.95 -0.16
CA LYS A 785 -46.18 -7.91 0.39
C LYS A 785 -45.72 -8.84 -0.73
N ALA A 786 -44.43 -8.88 -1.01
CA ALA A 786 -43.88 -9.84 -1.96
C ALA A 786 -44.08 -11.26 -1.45
N ILE A 787 -44.66 -12.12 -2.29
CA ILE A 787 -44.89 -13.55 -1.99
C ILE A 787 -44.05 -14.47 -2.87
N ASP A 788 -43.59 -13.99 -4.03
CA ASP A 788 -42.65 -14.69 -4.90
C ASP A 788 -41.74 -13.72 -5.65
N VAL A 789 -40.51 -14.14 -5.91
CA VAL A 789 -39.46 -13.34 -6.56
C VAL A 789 -38.68 -14.23 -7.53
N ASP A 790 -38.81 -13.97 -8.83
CA ASP A 790 -38.01 -14.62 -9.86
C ASP A 790 -36.91 -13.68 -10.34
N TYR A 791 -35.70 -13.92 -9.85
CA TYR A 791 -34.51 -13.13 -10.16
C TYR A 791 -33.97 -13.37 -11.58
N VAL A 792 -34.32 -14.50 -12.21
CA VAL A 792 -33.88 -14.84 -13.57
C VAL A 792 -34.71 -14.04 -14.57
N SER A 793 -36.04 -14.04 -14.40
CA SER A 793 -36.95 -13.26 -15.24
C SER A 793 -37.08 -11.79 -14.81
N ARG A 794 -36.56 -11.46 -13.62
CA ARG A 794 -36.61 -10.12 -12.98
C ARG A 794 -38.06 -9.69 -12.72
N THR A 795 -38.84 -10.59 -12.11
CA THR A 795 -40.24 -10.35 -11.77
C THR A 795 -40.51 -10.55 -10.27
N VAL A 796 -41.45 -9.77 -9.75
CA VAL A 796 -41.89 -9.85 -8.34
C VAL A 796 -43.40 -9.99 -8.33
N THR A 797 -43.90 -10.98 -7.60
CA THR A 797 -45.34 -11.22 -7.41
C THR A 797 -45.74 -10.88 -5.99
N PHE A 798 -46.79 -10.08 -5.84
CA PHE A 798 -47.31 -9.60 -4.56
C PHE A 798 -48.57 -10.35 -4.15
N ASP A 799 -48.86 -10.34 -2.84
CA ASP A 799 -50.07 -10.91 -2.25
C ASP A 799 -51.38 -10.28 -2.77
N THR A 800 -51.28 -9.07 -3.33
CA THR A 800 -52.37 -8.40 -4.06
C THR A 800 -52.72 -9.04 -5.40
N GLY A 801 -51.94 -10.04 -5.85
CA GLY A 801 -52.10 -10.74 -7.14
C GLY A 801 -51.45 -10.02 -8.32
N SER A 802 -50.78 -8.89 -8.08
CA SER A 802 -50.03 -8.14 -9.10
C SER A 802 -48.61 -8.69 -9.27
N THR A 803 -48.13 -8.68 -10.51
CA THR A 803 -46.73 -9.02 -10.86
C THR A 803 -46.10 -7.86 -11.62
N ILE A 804 -44.91 -7.44 -11.19
CA ILE A 804 -44.13 -6.38 -11.85
C ILE A 804 -42.85 -6.95 -12.46
N SER A 805 -42.34 -6.30 -13.50
CA SER A 805 -41.01 -6.56 -14.06
C SER A 805 -40.14 -5.33 -13.90
N VAL A 806 -38.94 -5.52 -13.37
CA VAL A 806 -38.00 -4.44 -13.02
C VAL A 806 -36.59 -4.79 -13.49
N ASP A 807 -35.72 -3.79 -13.56
CA ASP A 807 -34.33 -4.01 -13.97
C ASP A 807 -33.47 -4.54 -12.82
N LEU A 808 -33.82 -4.15 -11.58
CA LEU A 808 -33.12 -4.53 -10.35
C LEU A 808 -34.10 -4.73 -9.18
N ILE A 809 -33.88 -5.77 -8.38
CA ILE A 809 -34.65 -6.09 -7.18
C ILE A 809 -33.72 -5.99 -5.97
N ILE A 810 -34.11 -5.21 -4.96
CA ILE A 810 -33.40 -5.03 -3.70
C ILE A 810 -34.29 -5.50 -2.57
N GLY A 811 -33.82 -6.45 -1.76
CA GLY A 811 -34.50 -6.89 -0.54
C GLY A 811 -33.93 -6.15 0.67
N ALA A 812 -34.64 -5.14 1.16
CA ALA A 812 -34.19 -4.29 2.27
C ALA A 812 -35.03 -4.55 3.52
N ASP A 813 -34.83 -5.71 4.13
CA ASP A 813 -35.51 -6.09 5.38
C ASP A 813 -34.59 -6.96 6.26
N GLY A 814 -34.85 -6.98 7.57
CA GLY A 814 -33.98 -7.51 8.62
C GLY A 814 -33.75 -9.04 8.57
N VAL A 815 -33.28 -9.62 9.68
CA VAL A 815 -32.79 -11.01 9.78
C VAL A 815 -33.82 -12.11 9.38
N ARG A 816 -35.08 -11.73 9.15
CA ARG A 816 -36.17 -12.60 8.68
C ARG A 816 -36.83 -12.15 7.38
N SER A 817 -36.14 -11.34 6.57
CA SER A 817 -36.61 -10.85 5.27
C SER A 817 -37.19 -11.98 4.42
N ILE A 818 -38.39 -11.76 3.88
CA ILE A 818 -39.07 -12.72 2.99
C ILE A 818 -38.26 -12.97 1.72
N VAL A 819 -37.55 -11.95 1.22
CA VAL A 819 -36.69 -12.05 0.04
C VAL A 819 -35.53 -13.01 0.31
N ARG A 820 -34.88 -12.92 1.49
CA ARG A 820 -33.81 -13.85 1.91
C ARG A 820 -34.32 -15.29 2.00
N SER A 821 -35.51 -15.47 2.57
CA SER A 821 -36.15 -16.79 2.65
C SER A 821 -36.48 -17.37 1.26
N LEU A 822 -37.00 -16.56 0.34
CA LEU A 822 -37.39 -16.99 -1.01
C LEU A 822 -36.19 -17.41 -1.86
N ILE A 823 -35.02 -16.78 -1.66
CA ILE A 823 -33.77 -17.14 -2.35
C ILE A 823 -32.92 -18.19 -1.61
N GLY A 824 -33.41 -18.72 -0.48
CA GLY A 824 -32.78 -19.82 0.26
C GLY A 824 -31.68 -19.42 1.26
N ILE A 825 -31.60 -18.15 1.66
CA ILE A 825 -30.66 -17.65 2.68
C ILE A 825 -31.37 -17.61 4.04
N VAL A 826 -31.03 -18.55 4.92
CA VAL A 826 -31.61 -18.66 6.27
C VAL A 826 -30.48 -18.80 7.30
N ALA A 827 -30.41 -17.91 8.28
CA ALA A 827 -29.47 -18.02 9.40
C ALA A 827 -29.91 -19.15 10.32
N LYS A 828 -28.97 -20.01 10.74
CA LYS A 828 -29.23 -20.91 11.86
C LYS A 828 -29.47 -20.07 13.12
N THR A 829 -30.47 -20.44 13.91
CA THR A 829 -30.80 -19.76 15.16
C THR A 829 -30.60 -20.70 16.32
N THR A 830 -29.96 -20.22 17.38
CA THR A 830 -29.96 -20.84 18.69
C THR A 830 -30.81 -20.01 19.66
N PRO A 831 -31.52 -20.62 20.62
CA PRO A 831 -32.25 -19.87 21.64
C PRO A 831 -31.30 -18.98 22.45
N SER A 832 -31.69 -17.72 22.70
CA SER A 832 -30.93 -16.83 23.57
C SER A 832 -31.02 -17.27 25.03
N THR A 833 -30.01 -16.90 25.81
CA THR A 833 -30.02 -17.10 27.27
C THR A 833 -30.99 -16.18 28.01
N SER A 834 -31.72 -15.30 27.30
CA SER A 834 -32.79 -14.44 27.85
C SER A 834 -34.06 -14.43 27.03
N ALA A 835 -35.13 -14.03 27.70
CA ALA A 835 -36.41 -13.67 27.12
C ALA A 835 -36.74 -12.21 27.46
N CYS A 836 -37.74 -11.66 26.77
CA CYS A 836 -38.23 -10.31 26.99
C CYS A 836 -39.76 -10.32 27.09
N TYR A 837 -40.32 -9.67 28.11
CA TYR A 837 -41.72 -9.25 28.05
C TYR A 837 -41.80 -7.85 27.46
N ARG A 838 -42.59 -7.69 26.40
CA ARG A 838 -43.02 -6.39 25.88
C ARG A 838 -44.42 -6.12 26.39
N CYS A 839 -44.64 -5.02 27.07
CA CYS A 839 -45.96 -4.61 27.50
C CYS A 839 -46.15 -3.10 27.34
N ILE A 840 -47.40 -2.68 27.19
CA ILE A 840 -47.73 -1.27 26.99
C ILE A 840 -48.80 -0.85 28.00
N ILE A 841 -48.83 0.42 28.32
CA ILE A 841 -49.96 1.00 29.06
C ILE A 841 -50.25 2.40 28.50
N PRO A 842 -51.51 2.73 28.19
CA PRO A 842 -51.87 4.09 27.83
C PRO A 842 -51.62 5.04 29.00
N THR A 843 -51.02 6.20 28.72
CA THR A 843 -50.79 7.24 29.74
C THR A 843 -52.10 7.68 30.40
N SER A 844 -53.19 7.71 29.64
CA SER A 844 -54.53 7.99 30.16
C SER A 844 -54.98 6.99 31.23
N ARG A 845 -54.59 5.72 31.09
CA ARG A 845 -54.89 4.65 32.04
C ARG A 845 -54.05 4.78 33.32
N VAL A 846 -52.75 5.09 33.19
CA VAL A 846 -51.85 5.38 34.34
C VAL A 846 -52.44 6.51 35.19
N LYS A 847 -52.85 7.61 34.55
CA LYS A 847 -53.47 8.77 35.22
C LYS A 847 -54.79 8.42 35.91
N GLN A 848 -55.65 7.63 35.27
CA GLN A 848 -56.94 7.20 35.86
C GLN A 848 -56.76 6.34 37.11
N LEU A 849 -55.70 5.54 37.17
CA LEU A 849 -55.41 4.65 38.29
C LEU A 849 -54.67 5.35 39.44
N GLY A 850 -54.32 6.63 39.28
CA GLY A 850 -53.54 7.38 40.28
C GLY A 850 -52.10 6.88 40.43
N LEU A 851 -51.61 6.13 39.44
CA LEU A 851 -50.25 5.58 39.42
C LEU A 851 -49.26 6.66 38.96
N LYS A 852 -47.98 6.45 39.28
CA LYS A 852 -46.90 7.34 38.89
C LYS A 852 -46.77 7.41 37.37
N ASP A 853 -46.93 8.62 36.85
CA ASP A 853 -46.85 8.87 35.41
C ASP A 853 -45.40 9.13 35.00
N PHE A 854 -44.80 8.15 34.34
CA PHE A 854 -43.44 8.24 33.79
C PHE A 854 -43.41 8.82 32.36
N SER A 855 -44.56 9.05 31.72
CA SER A 855 -44.67 9.62 30.37
C SER A 855 -44.27 11.10 30.18
N PRO A 856 -44.35 12.01 31.19
CA PRO A 856 -44.04 13.43 31.00
C PRO A 856 -42.54 13.69 30.78
N ASN A 857 -41.69 12.70 31.04
CA ASN A 857 -40.24 12.82 30.88
C ASN A 857 -39.85 12.54 29.43
N SER A 858 -39.14 13.49 28.82
CA SER A 858 -38.46 13.33 27.52
C SER A 858 -37.23 12.40 27.62
N ALA A 859 -37.37 11.25 28.28
CA ALA A 859 -36.28 10.36 28.61
C ALA A 859 -36.65 8.89 28.46
N ILE A 860 -35.65 8.07 28.12
CA ILE A 860 -35.74 6.61 28.30
C ILE A 860 -35.26 6.31 29.71
N GLU A 861 -36.02 5.48 30.42
CA GLU A 861 -35.71 5.12 31.80
C GLU A 861 -35.35 3.62 31.90
N PHE A 862 -34.34 3.31 32.71
CA PHE A 862 -33.84 1.96 32.92
C PHE A 862 -33.95 1.60 34.41
N TRP A 863 -34.46 0.41 34.71
CA TRP A 863 -34.34 -0.18 36.04
C TRP A 863 -33.37 -1.36 35.94
N GLY A 864 -32.43 -1.44 36.89
CA GLY A 864 -31.46 -2.54 36.98
C GLY A 864 -30.08 -2.19 36.41
N GLY A 865 -29.07 -2.98 36.78
CA GLY A 865 -27.68 -2.83 36.31
C GLY A 865 -27.44 -3.45 34.92
N PHE A 866 -26.17 -3.68 34.57
CA PHE A 866 -25.81 -4.31 33.28
C PHE A 866 -26.06 -5.82 33.20
N ASP A 867 -26.62 -6.39 34.26
CA ASP A 867 -26.98 -7.80 34.34
C ASP A 867 -28.17 -8.14 33.41
N ILE A 868 -28.44 -9.44 33.32
CA ILE A 868 -29.45 -10.04 32.44
C ILE A 868 -30.90 -9.63 32.79
N ASN A 869 -31.14 -9.19 34.03
CA ASN A 869 -32.42 -8.68 34.52
C ASN A 869 -32.46 -7.16 34.41
N LYS A 870 -33.27 -6.61 33.50
CA LYS A 870 -33.44 -5.16 33.35
C LYS A 870 -34.78 -4.81 32.71
N ILE A 871 -35.24 -3.59 32.99
CA ILE A 871 -36.46 -3.03 32.41
C ILE A 871 -36.14 -1.72 31.72
N VAL A 872 -36.60 -1.59 30.47
CA VAL A 872 -36.47 -0.37 29.67
C VAL A 872 -37.86 0.22 29.46
N LEU A 873 -38.06 1.46 29.86
CA LEU A 873 -39.27 2.24 29.65
C LEU A 873 -39.04 3.26 28.54
N ALA A 874 -39.88 3.24 27.52
CA ALA A 874 -39.87 4.18 26.41
C ALA A 874 -41.24 4.88 26.24
N PRO A 875 -41.32 6.21 26.40
CA PRO A 875 -42.51 6.97 26.03
C PRO A 875 -42.66 7.01 24.50
N CYS A 876 -43.85 6.73 24.00
CA CYS A 876 -44.19 6.65 22.58
C CYS A 876 -45.38 7.56 22.24
N CYS A 877 -45.53 7.89 20.95
CA CYS A 877 -46.65 8.70 20.43
C CYS A 877 -46.81 10.03 21.19
N ALA A 878 -45.76 10.86 21.20
CA ALA A 878 -45.73 12.12 21.96
C ALA A 878 -46.08 11.98 23.47
N GLY A 879 -45.81 10.82 24.08
CA GLY A 879 -46.05 10.55 25.50
C GLY A 879 -47.46 10.01 25.82
N GLU A 880 -48.25 9.64 24.82
CA GLU A 880 -49.59 9.07 25.00
C GLU A 880 -49.59 7.59 25.41
N ILE A 881 -48.51 6.87 25.12
CA ILE A 881 -48.35 5.43 25.43
C ILE A 881 -46.97 5.22 26.07
N VAL A 882 -46.93 4.40 27.12
CA VAL A 882 -45.68 3.95 27.74
C VAL A 882 -45.43 2.49 27.37
N SER A 883 -44.27 2.20 26.77
CA SER A 883 -43.86 0.83 26.41
C SER A 883 -42.74 0.37 27.33
N PHE A 884 -42.86 -0.86 27.83
CA PHE A 884 -41.90 -1.51 28.70
C PHE A 884 -41.32 -2.76 28.06
N TYR A 885 -40.00 -2.93 28.20
CA TYR A 885 -39.25 -4.11 27.78
C TYR A 885 -38.52 -4.70 28.96
N CYS A 886 -38.97 -5.87 29.39
CA CYS A 886 -38.53 -6.49 30.63
C CYS A 886 -37.73 -7.75 30.31
N PHE A 887 -36.41 -7.64 30.36
CA PHE A 887 -35.47 -8.70 30.03
C PHE A 887 -35.15 -9.56 31.26
N TYR A 888 -35.07 -10.88 31.06
CA TYR A 888 -34.80 -11.85 32.12
C TYR A 888 -34.24 -13.17 31.54
N PRO A 889 -33.57 -14.03 32.34
CA PRO A 889 -33.02 -15.30 31.87
C PRO A 889 -34.04 -16.25 31.24
N ALA A 890 -33.69 -16.82 30.10
CA ALA A 890 -34.52 -17.77 29.34
C ALA A 890 -34.75 -19.08 30.10
N SER A 891 -33.82 -19.47 30.99
CA SER A 891 -33.94 -20.66 31.85
C SER A 891 -35.18 -20.63 32.74
N TYR A 892 -35.75 -19.46 33.01
CA TYR A 892 -37.00 -19.32 33.75
C TYR A 892 -38.25 -19.71 32.96
N ASN A 893 -38.15 -19.92 31.64
CA ASN A 893 -39.26 -20.35 30.78
C ASN A 893 -39.12 -21.83 30.38
N HIS A 894 -39.95 -22.71 30.93
CA HIS A 894 -39.97 -24.15 30.61
C HIS A 894 -40.82 -24.53 29.38
N GLN A 895 -41.18 -23.59 28.49
CA GLN A 895 -42.09 -23.88 27.38
C GLN A 895 -41.39 -24.39 26.12
N SER A 896 -41.84 -25.54 25.60
CA SER A 896 -41.19 -26.40 24.62
C SER A 896 -41.48 -26.13 23.13
N GLU A 897 -42.23 -25.09 22.78
CA GLU A 897 -42.60 -24.83 21.36
C GLU A 897 -41.93 -23.59 20.76
N GLU A 898 -41.67 -23.67 19.45
CA GLU A 898 -41.07 -22.63 18.58
C GLU A 898 -42.12 -21.58 18.21
N GLY A 899 -41.91 -20.30 18.55
CA GLY A 899 -42.81 -19.21 18.17
C GLY A 899 -42.39 -17.84 18.71
N TRP A 900 -42.86 -16.78 18.05
CA TRP A 900 -42.75 -15.38 18.48
C TRP A 900 -44.10 -14.92 19.04
N ASN A 901 -44.09 -13.98 19.98
CA ASN A 901 -45.28 -13.17 20.34
C ASN A 901 -46.40 -13.91 21.11
N PHE A 902 -46.04 -14.63 22.19
CA PHE A 902 -47.01 -15.30 23.05
C PHE A 902 -47.71 -14.31 23.98
N SER A 903 -49.03 -14.36 24.07
CA SER A 903 -49.76 -13.56 25.07
C SER A 903 -49.41 -14.03 26.48
N ALA A 904 -49.14 -13.08 27.37
CA ALA A 904 -48.87 -13.32 28.79
C ALA A 904 -49.81 -12.49 29.66
N THR A 905 -49.90 -12.84 30.94
CA THR A 905 -50.71 -12.11 31.92
C THR A 905 -49.83 -11.19 32.77
N PRO A 906 -50.42 -10.13 33.37
CA PRO A 906 -49.72 -9.28 34.33
C PRO A 906 -49.02 -10.07 35.45
N SER A 907 -49.69 -11.09 36.00
CA SER A 907 -49.14 -11.93 37.06
C SER A 907 -47.87 -12.68 36.62
N MET A 908 -47.83 -13.17 35.38
CA MET A 908 -46.63 -13.84 34.84
C MET A 908 -45.45 -12.88 34.68
N LEU A 909 -45.70 -11.61 34.36
CA LEU A 909 -44.68 -10.56 34.28
C LEU A 909 -44.14 -10.22 35.68
N ILE A 910 -45.04 -10.00 36.64
CA ILE A 910 -44.70 -9.59 38.01
C ILE A 910 -43.92 -10.67 38.76
N GLU A 911 -44.28 -11.95 38.58
CA GLU A 911 -43.56 -13.07 39.21
C GLU A 911 -42.06 -13.10 38.85
N ARG A 912 -41.66 -12.54 37.69
CA ARG A 912 -40.24 -12.47 37.28
C ARG A 912 -39.47 -11.35 37.95
N PHE A 913 -40.18 -10.35 38.48
CA PHE A 913 -39.61 -9.14 39.05
C PHE A 913 -40.16 -8.88 40.46
N PRO A 914 -40.04 -9.84 41.41
CA PRO A 914 -40.72 -9.76 42.70
C PRO A 914 -40.20 -8.64 43.62
N ASP A 915 -38.94 -8.24 43.43
CA ASP A 915 -38.25 -7.21 44.23
C ASP A 915 -38.18 -5.84 43.52
N LEU A 916 -39.06 -5.59 42.54
CA LEU A 916 -39.06 -4.36 41.76
C LEU A 916 -39.74 -3.21 42.51
N ASP A 917 -39.36 -1.97 42.16
CA ASP A 917 -40.02 -0.73 42.58
C ASP A 917 -41.57 -0.89 42.64
N PRO A 918 -42.20 -0.62 43.82
CA PRO A 918 -43.64 -0.77 44.00
C PRO A 918 -44.49 0.02 43.00
N ASP A 919 -44.04 1.21 42.60
CA ASP A 919 -44.75 2.03 41.60
C ASP A 919 -44.80 1.32 40.24
N LEU A 920 -43.71 0.66 39.86
CA LEU A 920 -43.58 -0.05 38.58
C LEU A 920 -44.33 -1.38 38.60
N LEU A 921 -44.33 -2.09 39.74
CA LEU A 921 -45.16 -3.28 39.95
C LEU A 921 -46.65 -2.98 39.76
N ALA A 922 -47.14 -1.88 40.35
CA ALA A 922 -48.52 -1.46 40.21
C ALA A 922 -48.88 -1.09 38.76
N ILE A 923 -47.93 -0.55 37.98
CA ILE A 923 -48.12 -0.33 36.54
C ILE A 923 -48.22 -1.67 35.80
N PHE A 924 -47.35 -2.64 36.10
CA PHE A 924 -47.35 -3.95 35.44
C PHE A 924 -48.63 -4.74 35.65
N GLU A 925 -49.31 -4.59 36.79
CA GLU A 925 -50.64 -5.19 37.05
C GLU A 925 -51.71 -4.74 36.06
N HIS A 926 -51.53 -3.56 35.47
CA HIS A 926 -52.48 -2.90 34.59
C HIS A 926 -51.98 -2.72 33.17
N CYS A 927 -50.81 -3.27 32.85
CA CYS A 927 -50.31 -3.29 31.48
C CYS A 927 -51.20 -4.14 30.57
N GLU A 928 -51.32 -3.69 29.33
CA GLU A 928 -52.06 -4.32 28.26
C GLU A 928 -51.08 -4.86 27.20
N ASP A 929 -51.59 -5.72 26.31
CA ASP A 929 -50.83 -6.30 25.20
C ASP A 929 -49.46 -6.88 25.63
N ILE A 930 -49.46 -7.62 26.76
CA ILE A 930 -48.26 -8.23 27.32
C ILE A 930 -47.87 -9.42 26.44
N LYS A 931 -46.73 -9.29 25.79
CA LYS A 931 -46.17 -10.28 24.88
C LYS A 931 -44.86 -10.81 25.40
N LEU A 932 -44.75 -12.13 25.44
CA LEU A 932 -43.51 -12.83 25.69
C LEU A 932 -42.77 -13.07 24.39
N TRP A 933 -41.56 -12.53 24.30
CA TRP A 933 -40.63 -12.69 23.18
C TRP A 933 -39.47 -13.58 23.63
N LYS A 934 -39.36 -14.75 22.98
CA LYS A 934 -38.15 -15.58 23.07
C LYS A 934 -37.10 -14.98 22.15
N LEU A 935 -36.05 -14.43 22.74
CA LEU A 935 -34.93 -13.92 21.96
C LEU A 935 -34.16 -15.11 21.39
N VAL A 936 -33.68 -14.98 20.17
CA VAL A 936 -32.84 -15.98 19.52
C VAL A 936 -31.51 -15.34 19.16
N VAL A 937 -30.44 -16.09 19.37
CA VAL A 937 -29.12 -15.74 18.83
C VAL A 937 -29.07 -16.33 17.44
N HIS A 938 -28.85 -15.49 16.44
CA HIS A 938 -28.57 -15.97 15.10
C HIS A 938 -27.09 -16.36 15.04
N GLU A 939 -26.78 -17.57 14.57
CA GLU A 939 -25.45 -17.81 14.03
C GLU A 939 -25.22 -16.83 12.88
N PRO A 940 -23.98 -16.36 12.67
CA PRO A 940 -23.64 -15.64 11.46
C PRO A 940 -24.16 -16.42 10.25
N TYR A 941 -24.91 -15.77 9.36
CA TYR A 941 -25.49 -16.46 8.20
C TYR A 941 -24.42 -17.30 7.47
N PRO A 942 -24.70 -18.57 7.16
CA PRO A 942 -23.91 -19.28 6.16
C PRO A 942 -24.29 -18.69 4.80
N TYR A 943 -23.53 -17.69 4.33
CA TYR A 943 -23.89 -16.78 3.24
C TYR A 943 -24.00 -17.41 1.82
N TRP A 944 -24.08 -18.73 1.65
CA TRP A 944 -23.79 -19.33 0.35
C TRP A 944 -24.62 -20.57 0.04
N VAL A 945 -25.73 -20.39 -0.68
CA VAL A 945 -26.16 -21.32 -1.74
C VAL A 945 -27.07 -20.58 -2.75
N LYS A 946 -26.50 -19.89 -3.76
CA LYS A 946 -27.05 -19.69 -5.14
C LYS A 946 -26.45 -18.46 -5.85
N GLY A 947 -25.43 -18.72 -6.68
CA GLY A 947 -25.16 -18.17 -8.03
C GLY A 947 -25.27 -16.67 -8.41
N CYS A 948 -26.07 -15.81 -7.77
CA CYS A 948 -26.41 -14.49 -8.33
C CYS A 948 -26.58 -13.35 -7.31
N VAL A 949 -26.17 -13.55 -6.05
CA VAL A 949 -26.37 -12.57 -4.96
C VAL A 949 -25.04 -11.87 -4.66
N ALA A 950 -25.04 -10.54 -4.57
CA ALA A 950 -23.95 -9.82 -3.92
C ALA A 950 -24.56 -8.77 -2.99
N LEU A 951 -23.96 -8.56 -1.82
CA LEU A 951 -24.56 -7.73 -0.76
C LEU A 951 -23.72 -6.45 -0.64
N LEU A 952 -24.35 -5.28 -0.76
CA LEU A 952 -23.71 -4.02 -0.39
C LEU A 952 -24.20 -3.61 0.99
N GLY A 953 -23.44 -3.96 2.02
CA GLY A 953 -23.59 -3.43 3.37
C GLY A 953 -24.31 -4.36 4.34
N ASP A 954 -23.59 -4.79 5.37
CA ASP A 954 -24.20 -5.24 6.61
C ASP A 954 -23.70 -4.35 7.75
N ALA A 955 -24.62 -3.87 8.58
CA ALA A 955 -24.30 -3.58 9.97
C ALA A 955 -24.40 -4.91 10.72
N ALA A 956 -23.47 -5.81 10.45
CA ALA A 956 -23.26 -6.99 11.26
C ALA A 956 -22.70 -6.51 12.60
N HIS A 957 -23.56 -6.12 13.53
CA HIS A 957 -23.18 -6.16 14.92
C HIS A 957 -22.96 -7.65 15.24
N PRO A 958 -21.78 -8.09 15.68
CA PRO A 958 -21.67 -9.39 16.31
C PRO A 958 -22.61 -9.28 17.50
N MET A 959 -23.72 -10.02 17.46
CA MET A 959 -24.40 -10.33 18.71
C MET A 959 -23.32 -10.98 19.56
N LEU A 960 -22.87 -10.24 20.56
CA LEU A 960 -21.76 -10.61 21.43
C LEU A 960 -21.98 -12.07 21.83
N PRO A 961 -21.01 -12.99 21.59
CA PRO A 961 -21.17 -14.42 21.83
C PRO A 961 -21.57 -14.75 23.27
N ASP A 962 -21.39 -13.79 24.18
CA ASP A 962 -21.41 -14.00 25.61
C ASP A 962 -22.19 -12.98 26.46
N GLN A 963 -22.66 -11.79 26.01
CA GLN A 963 -23.69 -11.02 26.79
C GLN A 963 -24.29 -9.69 26.22
N SER A 964 -25.54 -9.43 26.67
CA SER A 964 -26.31 -8.17 26.83
C SER A 964 -27.45 -7.83 25.83
N GLN A 965 -28.59 -8.48 26.04
CA GLN A 965 -29.84 -8.42 25.26
C GLN A 965 -30.68 -7.11 25.32
N GLY A 966 -30.18 -5.97 25.81
CA GLY A 966 -31.04 -4.77 25.97
C GLY A 966 -30.98 -3.77 24.82
N ALA A 967 -29.80 -3.58 24.25
CA ALA A 967 -29.62 -2.74 23.09
C ALA A 967 -29.96 -3.49 21.78
N CYS A 968 -30.05 -4.82 21.84
CA CYS A 968 -30.21 -5.67 20.68
C CYS A 968 -31.55 -5.48 19.97
N MET A 969 -32.68 -5.38 20.69
CA MET A 969 -33.96 -5.12 20.01
C MET A 969 -34.10 -3.69 19.47
N ALA A 970 -33.30 -2.77 20.01
CA ALA A 970 -33.21 -1.38 19.55
C ALA A 970 -32.33 -1.22 18.31
N ILE A 971 -31.45 -2.19 18.06
CA ILE A 971 -30.42 -2.17 17.00
C ILE A 971 -30.77 -3.19 15.88
N GLU A 972 -31.77 -4.04 16.08
CA GLU A 972 -32.23 -5.00 15.06
C GLU A 972 -32.71 -4.33 13.76
N ASP A 973 -33.18 -3.08 13.82
CA ASP A 973 -33.65 -2.33 12.63
C ASP A 973 -32.60 -1.40 12.00
N GLY A 974 -31.35 -1.42 12.49
CA GLY A 974 -30.25 -0.64 11.90
C GLY A 974 -29.53 -1.35 10.74
N ALA A 975 -29.82 -2.63 10.52
CA ALA A 975 -29.11 -3.48 9.57
C ALA A 975 -30.02 -3.89 8.42
N ALA A 976 -29.93 -3.19 7.29
CA ALA A 976 -30.45 -3.72 6.04
C ALA A 976 -29.52 -3.32 4.90
N LEU A 977 -29.11 -4.30 4.10
CA LEU A 977 -29.07 -4.26 2.64
C LEU A 977 -28.89 -5.69 2.08
N GLY A 978 -29.61 -6.00 1.00
CA GLY A 978 -29.47 -7.22 0.21
C GLY A 978 -29.66 -6.91 -1.27
N ILE A 979 -28.74 -7.37 -2.14
CA ILE A 979 -28.80 -7.10 -3.58
C ILE A 979 -28.67 -8.40 -4.39
N ILE A 980 -29.41 -8.48 -5.50
CA ILE A 980 -29.27 -9.55 -6.51
C ILE A 980 -28.94 -8.90 -7.85
N PHE A 981 -27.89 -9.38 -8.52
CA PHE A 981 -27.28 -8.78 -9.71
C PHE A 981 -27.72 -9.43 -11.02
N SER A 982 -27.71 -8.64 -12.10
CA SER A 982 -27.93 -9.13 -13.47
C SER A 982 -26.60 -9.33 -14.20
N PRO A 983 -26.31 -10.52 -14.77
CA PRO A 983 -25.07 -10.81 -15.51
C PRO A 983 -24.79 -9.88 -16.71
N LYS A 984 -25.81 -9.18 -17.21
CA LYS A 984 -25.71 -8.32 -18.39
C LYS A 984 -24.87 -7.05 -18.18
N TYR A 985 -24.73 -6.57 -16.94
CA TYR A 985 -24.10 -5.26 -16.65
C TYR A 985 -22.61 -5.32 -16.30
N TRP A 986 -22.08 -6.48 -15.93
CA TRP A 986 -20.65 -6.64 -15.58
C TRP A 986 -19.86 -7.45 -16.60
N GLY A 987 -20.52 -7.88 -17.68
CA GLY A 987 -19.93 -8.74 -18.69
C GLY A 987 -19.41 -10.06 -18.10
N ASN A 988 -18.68 -10.81 -18.91
CA ASN A 988 -18.05 -12.08 -18.55
C ASN A 988 -16.87 -11.93 -17.55
N LYS A 989 -16.92 -10.99 -16.59
CA LYS A 989 -15.83 -10.74 -15.62
C LYS A 989 -16.11 -11.25 -14.21
N ILE A 990 -17.33 -11.67 -13.90
CA ILE A 990 -17.66 -12.27 -12.60
C ILE A 990 -18.22 -13.67 -12.84
N HIS A 991 -17.32 -14.66 -12.87
CA HIS A 991 -17.66 -16.02 -13.28
C HIS A 991 -17.83 -17.03 -12.14
N THR A 992 -17.60 -16.67 -10.88
CA THR A 992 -17.77 -17.63 -9.80
C THR A 992 -18.37 -17.00 -8.54
N VAL A 993 -19.20 -17.79 -7.86
CA VAL A 993 -19.71 -17.50 -6.51
C VAL A 993 -18.56 -17.12 -5.56
N GLU A 994 -17.37 -17.71 -5.76
CA GLU A 994 -16.16 -17.42 -4.98
C GLU A 994 -15.64 -15.98 -5.09
N HIS A 995 -15.71 -15.32 -6.26
CA HIS A 995 -15.29 -13.93 -6.41
C HIS A 995 -16.28 -12.95 -5.74
N ALA A 996 -17.58 -13.21 -5.86
CA ALA A 996 -18.60 -12.44 -5.14
C ALA A 996 -18.44 -12.62 -3.62
N LEU A 997 -18.03 -13.81 -3.16
CA LEU A 997 -17.75 -14.10 -1.75
C LEU A 997 -16.50 -13.39 -1.22
N LYS A 998 -15.41 -13.33 -2.00
CA LYS A 998 -14.19 -12.59 -1.61
C LYS A 998 -14.45 -11.08 -1.53
N MET A 999 -15.15 -10.52 -2.50
CA MET A 999 -15.53 -9.11 -2.51
C MET A 999 -16.46 -8.78 -1.34
N TYR A 1000 -17.43 -9.64 -1.04
CA TYR A 1000 -18.29 -9.51 0.14
C TYR A 1000 -17.49 -9.57 1.45
N GLU A 1001 -16.62 -10.57 1.66
CA GLU A 1001 -15.81 -10.67 2.88
C GLU A 1001 -14.88 -9.46 3.07
N MET A 1002 -14.34 -8.92 1.99
CA MET A 1002 -13.46 -7.75 1.99
C MET A 1002 -14.22 -6.47 2.39
N LEU A 1003 -15.38 -6.21 1.77
CA LEU A 1003 -16.25 -5.08 2.10
C LEU A 1003 -16.87 -5.19 3.48
N ARG A 1004 -17.34 -6.40 3.83
CA ARG A 1004 -17.87 -6.74 5.14
C ARG A 1004 -16.83 -6.41 6.20
N LYS A 1005 -15.60 -6.92 6.09
CA LYS A 1005 -14.56 -6.71 7.10
C LYS A 1005 -14.23 -5.24 7.32
N THR A 1006 -14.13 -4.41 6.28
CA THR A 1006 -13.72 -3.01 6.43
C THR A 1006 -14.79 -2.09 7.03
N ARG A 1007 -16.08 -2.36 6.76
CA ARG A 1007 -17.18 -1.65 7.42
C ARG A 1007 -17.51 -2.25 8.78
N ALA A 1008 -17.44 -3.59 8.89
CA ALA A 1008 -17.57 -4.30 10.15
C ALA A 1008 -16.51 -3.82 11.13
N THR A 1009 -15.23 -3.70 10.79
CA THR A 1009 -14.24 -3.19 11.75
C THR A 1009 -14.55 -1.79 12.25
N ARG A 1010 -15.06 -0.83 11.44
CA ARG A 1010 -15.38 0.52 11.95
C ARG A 1010 -16.69 0.60 12.75
N VAL A 1011 -17.72 -0.15 12.35
CA VAL A 1011 -19.01 -0.22 13.07
C VAL A 1011 -18.91 -1.14 14.29
N GLN A 1012 -18.12 -2.21 14.22
CA GLN A 1012 -17.78 -3.11 15.33
C GLN A 1012 -16.75 -2.49 16.25
N GLU A 1013 -15.82 -1.64 15.79
CA GLU A 1013 -14.99 -0.81 16.66
C GLU A 1013 -15.84 0.24 17.37
N ALA A 1014 -16.75 0.93 16.68
CA ALA A 1014 -17.70 1.84 17.34
C ALA A 1014 -18.59 1.07 18.34
N SER A 1015 -19.01 -0.15 18.03
CA SER A 1015 -19.77 -1.03 18.95
C SER A 1015 -18.93 -1.63 20.08
N ALA A 1016 -17.66 -1.94 19.85
CA ALA A 1016 -16.72 -2.48 20.83
C ALA A 1016 -16.22 -1.37 21.77
N ARG A 1017 -15.99 -0.16 21.26
CA ARG A 1017 -15.75 1.03 22.07
C ARG A 1017 -16.99 1.43 22.87
N ALA A 1018 -18.19 1.30 22.29
CA ALA A 1018 -19.47 1.40 23.02
C ALA A 1018 -19.70 0.29 24.07
N ARG A 1019 -19.07 -0.89 23.90
CA ARG A 1019 -19.06 -1.98 24.89
C ARG A 1019 -18.21 -1.62 26.12
N GLU A 1020 -17.12 -0.87 25.94
CA GLU A 1020 -16.18 -0.50 27.01
C GLU A 1020 -16.43 0.90 27.61
N ASN A 1021 -17.04 1.81 26.84
CA ASN A 1021 -17.34 3.18 27.25
C ASN A 1021 -18.85 3.45 27.15
N LEU A 1022 -19.48 3.58 28.32
CA LEU A 1022 -20.92 3.83 28.43
C LEU A 1022 -21.39 5.09 27.68
N ASN A 1023 -20.49 6.08 27.53
CA ASN A 1023 -20.74 7.35 26.81
C ASN A 1023 -20.75 7.22 25.27
N GLU A 1024 -20.44 6.04 24.73
CA GLU A 1024 -20.55 5.72 23.31
C GLU A 1024 -21.74 4.80 23.01
N ARG A 1025 -22.15 3.98 23.99
CA ARG A 1025 -23.36 3.14 23.96
C ARG A 1025 -24.65 3.95 23.81
N ILE A 1026 -24.61 5.11 24.43
CA ILE A 1026 -25.53 6.21 24.25
C ILE A 1026 -24.61 7.27 23.74
N GLY A 1027 -24.69 7.65 22.47
CA GLY A 1027 -23.85 8.76 22.01
C GLY A 1027 -24.02 9.92 23.00
N TRP A 1028 -22.91 10.31 23.64
CA TRP A 1028 -22.59 11.62 24.21
C TRP A 1028 -22.18 11.70 25.68
N SER A 1029 -21.23 12.62 25.89
CA SER A 1029 -20.44 12.88 27.09
C SER A 1029 -21.03 13.99 27.95
N SER A 1030 -21.09 13.77 29.27
CA SER A 1030 -20.99 14.85 30.25
C SER A 1030 -20.37 14.31 31.54
N GLN A 1031 -19.06 14.07 31.56
CA GLN A 1031 -18.38 13.61 32.78
C GLN A 1031 -18.43 14.70 33.86
N ARG A 1032 -18.70 14.32 35.12
CA ARG A 1032 -18.46 15.20 36.27
C ARG A 1032 -17.27 14.81 37.16
N ASN A 1033 -16.61 13.66 36.96
CA ASN A 1033 -15.14 13.54 37.11
C ASN A 1033 -14.59 12.15 36.68
N PRO A 1034 -13.44 12.08 35.98
CA PRO A 1034 -12.90 10.86 35.36
C PRO A 1034 -11.86 10.20 36.25
N GLY A 1035 -12.13 8.99 36.73
CA GLY A 1035 -11.09 8.13 37.30
C GLY A 1035 -10.48 7.25 36.21
N ASN A 1036 -9.39 7.71 35.58
CA ASN A 1036 -8.47 7.00 34.69
C ASN A 1036 -9.02 5.81 33.88
N GLN A 1037 -9.62 6.14 32.73
CA GLN A 1037 -9.53 5.30 31.54
C GLN A 1037 -9.12 6.19 30.37
N GLN A 1038 -7.89 5.99 29.86
CA GLN A 1038 -7.39 6.67 28.66
C GLN A 1038 -8.07 6.06 27.43
N SER A 1039 -8.86 6.90 26.76
CA SER A 1039 -9.57 6.61 25.52
C SER A 1039 -8.64 6.63 24.30
N ALA A 1040 -8.89 5.74 23.34
CA ALA A 1040 -8.43 5.83 21.96
C ALA A 1040 -8.71 7.23 21.35
N THR A 1041 -7.76 7.76 20.57
CA THR A 1041 -7.67 9.18 20.19
C THR A 1041 -8.42 9.60 18.93
N THR A 1042 -9.22 8.74 18.28
CA THR A 1042 -10.03 9.14 17.12
C THR A 1042 -11.48 8.69 17.24
N LYS A 1043 -12.35 9.62 17.57
CA LYS A 1043 -13.81 9.45 17.52
C LYS A 1043 -14.24 9.46 16.04
N LEU A 1044 -14.86 8.39 15.57
CA LEU A 1044 -15.55 8.40 14.27
C LEU A 1044 -16.84 9.20 14.44
N THR A 1045 -17.09 10.11 13.52
CA THR A 1045 -18.31 10.91 13.47
C THR A 1045 -19.46 10.11 12.87
N ILE A 1046 -20.69 10.38 13.29
CA ILE A 1046 -21.88 9.79 12.68
C ILE A 1046 -21.96 10.16 11.20
N ASP A 1047 -21.47 11.34 10.83
CA ASP A 1047 -21.32 11.75 9.44
C ASP A 1047 -20.26 10.91 8.70
N GLU A 1048 -19.15 10.48 9.30
CA GLU A 1048 -18.19 9.55 8.68
C GLU A 1048 -18.72 8.10 8.57
N ILE A 1049 -19.60 7.70 9.48
CA ILE A 1049 -20.30 6.41 9.44
C ILE A 1049 -21.40 6.42 8.36
N ASN A 1050 -22.09 7.56 8.19
CA ASN A 1050 -23.17 7.75 7.22
C ASN A 1050 -22.67 8.20 5.83
N ALA A 1051 -21.50 8.82 5.73
CA ALA A 1051 -20.86 9.26 4.48
C ALA A 1051 -19.85 8.24 3.93
N TYR A 1052 -19.80 7.03 4.49
CA TYR A 1052 -18.99 5.96 3.94
C TYR A 1052 -19.56 5.50 2.59
N ASP A 1053 -18.93 5.98 1.53
CA ASP A 1053 -19.21 5.62 0.15
C ASP A 1053 -18.61 4.25 -0.15
N MET A 1054 -19.45 3.21 -0.08
CA MET A 1054 -19.06 1.84 -0.39
C MET A 1054 -18.59 1.69 -1.84
N GLU A 1055 -19.09 2.49 -2.77
CA GLU A 1055 -18.74 2.41 -4.20
C GLU A 1055 -17.31 2.88 -4.42
N LYS A 1056 -16.93 4.02 -3.81
CA LYS A 1056 -15.56 4.55 -3.87
C LYS A 1056 -14.53 3.62 -3.21
N HIS A 1057 -14.87 3.02 -2.08
CA HIS A 1057 -13.97 2.07 -1.40
C HIS A 1057 -13.90 0.70 -2.10
N LEU A 1058 -14.96 0.31 -2.79
CA LEU A 1058 -14.98 -0.87 -3.66
C LEU A 1058 -14.10 -0.64 -4.89
N ASP A 1059 -14.20 0.53 -5.50
CA ASP A 1059 -13.33 0.93 -6.62
C ASP A 1059 -11.86 1.02 -6.18
N ASP A 1060 -11.57 1.47 -4.95
CA ASP A 1060 -10.21 1.46 -4.37
C ASP A 1060 -9.70 0.04 -4.03
N LEU A 1061 -10.57 -0.96 -3.88
CA LEU A 1061 -10.23 -2.35 -3.56
C LEU A 1061 -10.26 -3.29 -4.79
N LEU A 1062 -10.99 -2.91 -5.85
CA LEU A 1062 -11.10 -3.63 -7.12
C LEU A 1062 -10.07 -3.14 -8.15
N ASN A 1063 -9.59 -1.90 -8.02
CA ASN A 1063 -8.36 -1.44 -8.65
C ASN A 1063 -7.15 -1.93 -7.86
#